data_AF-A0A1V6Q866-F1
#
_entry.id   AF-A0A1V6Q866-F1
#
_cell.length_a   1.000
_cell.length_b   1.000
_cell.length_c   1.000
_cell.angle_alpha   90.00
_cell.angle_beta   90.00
_cell.angle_gamma   90.00
#
_symmetry.space_group_name_H-M   'P 1'
#
loop_
_entity.id
_entity.type
_entity.pdbx_description
1 polymer ?
#
loop_
_entity_poly.entity_id
_entity_poly.type
_entity_poly.pdbx_seq_one_letter_code
_entity_poly.pdbx_strand_id
1 'polypeptide(L)'
;MEEDLDTSKIKSWRSIITLIVFVLTNTIVLFPFHIPIYLPRWLNNIFLDSLSAIRIIPRRHRQYKEKQSLFMRFRFPLNFITAPLIADLFLLAIKAIGRQEVHDGTLGANHILPIDIMAFFLTLAYIAISIDASGLIRWLAFKVLERGGKVGHRLFFYLYAFFFGLGTFIGNDPIILSGTAFLAYMTRVSSNIVHPRAWIHSQFAIANIASAILVSSNPTNLVLAGAFQIKFIVYTANMIVPTVVTAIVIFPFLLYIIFADESLIPLSIKMHELTEDEKRKKPVNPNIPHARGNAEEEEDMNNEEGKQLSLEEIMNPFLDKKGAAFGAVIMAAALITLLAINASSQTGNEKPVFYVTLPAAFVMFCWDVASGWIHRQETREIAAKGRRDVENARAERELRERGESQSPEILGFEQDMSGLHRRTAERTDDEISFGAANTSLASKTSNSNPDREMPLSVSVLVDKDKFPELEAPGVSSLDNKRLALASSPEPIDSRQTTDTVDEEKRVYRDQQDGPPTLVSLSADLYRWLQETFPTVTVVVSHMPFPLVPFAFAMFVLVQALVTKGWVPVFAYGWDHWVSKTGTVGAVGGMGFLSVILCNFAGTNIGTTILLSRVIQAWQTIHDKSGIPISERTFWATVYSMALGVNFGAFSTAFSASLAGLLWRDILQRKHIRVGSLEFARVNLPIIAVSMAVGCAVLIGEIYIVRGTQPYNL
;
A
#
# COMPACT_ATOMS: atom_id res chain seq x y z
N MET A 1 38.33 3.70 -12.23
CA MET A 1 38.86 4.60 -11.18
C MET A 1 39.09 3.70 -9.97
N GLU A 2 40.29 3.61 -9.42
CA GLU A 2 40.50 2.72 -8.26
C GLU A 2 39.64 3.18 -7.07
N GLU A 3 39.03 2.24 -6.34
CA GLU A 3 38.40 2.60 -5.07
C GLU A 3 39.49 2.90 -4.02
N ASP A 4 39.32 4.04 -3.36
CA ASP A 4 40.29 4.59 -2.43
C ASP A 4 40.10 3.97 -1.05
N LEU A 5 40.96 3.00 -0.74
CA LEU A 5 40.93 2.19 0.47
C LEU A 5 41.44 2.92 1.73
N ASP A 6 41.73 4.23 1.68
CA ASP A 6 42.18 4.97 2.85
C ASP A 6 41.09 5.06 3.94
N THR A 7 41.20 4.16 4.92
CA THR A 7 40.36 4.13 6.12
C THR A 7 40.66 5.27 7.10
N SER A 8 41.78 6.00 6.96
CA SER A 8 42.12 7.09 7.88
C SER A 8 41.10 8.22 7.87
N LYS A 9 40.38 8.39 6.75
CA LYS A 9 39.25 9.32 6.54
C LYS A 9 38.16 9.24 7.61
N ILE A 10 37.94 8.08 8.22
CA ILE A 10 36.91 7.91 9.27
C ILE A 10 37.19 8.75 10.52
N LYS A 11 38.43 9.21 10.72
CA LYS A 11 38.83 10.14 11.79
C LYS A 11 38.31 11.57 11.56
N SER A 12 37.83 11.89 10.35
CA SER A 12 37.24 13.19 10.04
C SER A 12 35.82 13.29 10.57
N TRP A 13 35.47 14.41 11.21
CA TRP A 13 34.10 14.71 11.64
C TRP A 13 33.09 14.63 10.48
N ARG A 14 33.52 14.94 9.24
CA ARG A 14 32.67 14.82 8.04
C ARG A 14 32.36 13.36 7.68
N SER A 15 33.25 12.43 8.00
CA SER A 15 33.00 11.00 7.82
C SER A 15 32.04 10.47 8.89
N ILE A 16 32.29 10.83 10.16
CA ILE A 16 31.44 10.45 11.29
C ILE A 16 30.00 10.96 11.12
N ILE A 17 29.82 12.24 10.76
CA ILE A 17 28.47 12.79 10.58
C ILE A 17 27.73 12.20 9.37
N THR A 18 28.45 11.80 8.31
CA THR A 18 27.86 11.09 7.17
C THR A 18 27.27 9.74 7.59
N LEU A 19 27.99 8.96 8.40
CA LEU A 19 27.44 7.70 8.92
C LEU A 19 26.27 7.91 9.89
N ILE A 20 26.36 8.91 10.79
CA ILE A 20 25.26 9.24 11.70
C ILE A 20 24.00 9.62 10.90
N VAL A 21 24.14 10.49 9.89
CA VAL A 21 23.04 10.89 9.01
C VAL A 21 22.49 9.70 8.23
N PHE A 22 23.34 8.81 7.70
CA PHE A 22 22.91 7.57 7.05
C PHE A 22 22.06 6.69 7.99
N VAL A 23 22.54 6.40 9.19
CA VAL A 23 21.84 5.54 10.16
C VAL A 23 20.52 6.17 10.62
N LEU A 24 20.52 7.48 10.92
CA LEU A 24 19.29 8.21 11.27
C LEU A 24 18.27 8.19 10.14
N THR A 25 18.70 8.46 8.91
CA THR A 25 17.86 8.42 7.70
C THR A 25 17.17 7.08 7.55
N ASN A 26 17.92 5.99 7.61
CA ASN A 26 17.36 4.65 7.49
C ASN A 26 16.45 4.28 8.66
N THR A 27 16.75 4.74 9.87
CA THR A 27 15.85 4.59 11.04
C THR A 27 14.51 5.30 10.83
N ILE A 28 14.51 6.46 10.16
CA ILE A 28 13.29 7.19 9.77
C ILE A 28 12.53 6.49 8.63
N VAL A 29 13.23 5.86 7.68
CA VAL A 29 12.60 5.04 6.62
C VAL A 29 11.86 3.84 7.23
N LEU A 30 12.47 3.20 8.24
CA LEU A 30 11.91 2.08 9.00
C LEU A 30 10.72 2.50 9.91
N PHE A 31 10.83 3.68 10.54
CA PHE A 31 9.82 4.22 11.47
C PHE A 31 9.37 5.63 11.04
N PRO A 32 8.57 5.76 9.96
CA PRO A 32 8.14 7.06 9.44
C PRO A 32 7.23 7.79 10.42
N PHE A 33 7.50 9.08 10.66
CA PHE A 33 6.76 9.92 11.61
C PHE A 33 6.41 11.29 11.04
N HIS A 34 5.63 12.08 11.79
CA HIS A 34 5.18 13.40 11.36
C HIS A 34 5.66 14.48 12.33
N ILE A 35 6.49 15.42 11.84
CA ILE A 35 6.97 16.55 12.63
C ILE A 35 5.83 17.59 12.74
N PRO A 36 5.42 18.00 13.97
CA PRO A 36 4.45 19.07 14.16
C PRO A 36 5.13 20.43 14.02
N ILE A 37 5.16 20.99 12.82
CA ILE A 37 5.68 22.33 12.56
C ILE A 37 4.59 23.36 12.88
N TYR A 38 4.85 24.23 13.86
CA TYR A 38 3.93 25.31 14.25
C TYR A 38 4.19 26.56 13.42
N LEU A 39 3.47 26.70 12.31
CA LEU A 39 3.56 27.88 11.44
C LEU A 39 2.66 29.01 11.97
N PRO A 40 3.13 30.27 12.02
CA PRO A 40 2.28 31.41 12.37
C PRO A 40 1.10 31.52 11.39
N ARG A 41 -0.13 31.66 11.89
CA ARG A 41 -1.32 31.74 11.03
C ARG A 41 -1.28 32.95 10.09
N TRP A 42 -0.63 34.05 10.47
CA TRP A 42 -0.50 35.23 9.61
C TRP A 42 0.30 34.91 8.33
N LEU A 43 1.41 34.17 8.44
CA LEU A 43 2.23 33.77 7.30
C LEU A 43 1.48 32.80 6.37
N ASN A 44 0.80 31.81 6.95
CA ASN A 44 -0.01 30.86 6.18
C ASN A 44 -1.25 31.52 5.55
N ASN A 45 -1.85 32.51 6.21
CA ASN A 45 -2.95 33.28 5.65
C ASN A 45 -2.45 34.19 4.52
N ILE A 46 -1.31 34.87 4.65
CA ILE A 46 -0.71 35.61 3.53
C ILE A 46 -0.44 34.66 2.36
N PHE A 47 0.16 33.50 2.60
CA PHE A 47 0.42 32.51 1.55
C PHE A 47 -0.86 32.04 0.84
N LEU A 48 -1.89 31.63 1.59
CA LEU A 48 -3.16 31.18 1.02
C LEU A 48 -3.97 32.31 0.36
N ASP A 49 -3.99 33.50 0.95
CA ASP A 49 -4.65 34.67 0.40
C ASP A 49 -3.94 35.10 -0.92
N SER A 50 -2.60 35.05 -0.98
CA SER A 50 -1.82 35.22 -2.22
C SER A 50 -2.10 34.14 -3.27
N LEU A 51 -2.15 32.86 -2.88
CA LEU A 51 -2.53 31.77 -3.80
C LEU A 51 -3.97 31.95 -4.35
N SER A 52 -4.89 32.50 -3.54
CA SER A 52 -6.25 32.83 -4.01
C SER A 52 -6.30 34.07 -4.91
N ALA A 53 -5.44 35.07 -4.67
CA ALA A 53 -5.30 36.24 -5.53
C ALA A 53 -4.73 35.87 -6.91
N ILE A 54 -3.79 34.93 -6.95
CA ILE A 54 -3.20 34.34 -8.18
C ILE A 54 -4.15 33.28 -8.80
N ARG A 55 -5.34 33.05 -8.22
CA ARG A 55 -6.35 32.06 -8.64
C ARG A 55 -5.82 30.61 -8.70
N ILE A 56 -4.85 30.27 -7.87
CA ILE A 56 -4.41 28.88 -7.71
C ILE A 56 -5.46 28.10 -6.90
N ILE A 57 -5.93 28.68 -5.78
CA ILE A 57 -6.93 28.08 -4.87
C ILE A 57 -8.24 28.88 -4.93
N PRO A 58 -9.43 28.26 -4.80
CA PRO A 58 -10.72 28.96 -4.67
C PRO A 58 -10.73 30.06 -3.61
N ARG A 59 -11.54 31.11 -3.84
CA ARG A 59 -11.70 32.22 -2.88
C ARG A 59 -12.27 31.72 -1.56
N ARG A 60 -11.46 31.85 -0.51
CA ARG A 60 -11.80 31.36 0.83
C ARG A 60 -12.76 32.31 1.53
N HIS A 61 -14.02 31.92 1.66
CA HIS A 61 -14.97 32.64 2.52
C HIS A 61 -14.47 32.64 3.98
N ARG A 62 -14.15 33.82 4.53
CA ARG A 62 -13.77 33.98 5.94
C ARG A 62 -15.02 33.87 6.82
N GLN A 63 -15.36 32.64 7.21
CA GLN A 63 -16.28 32.43 8.33
C GLN A 63 -15.69 33.06 9.60
N TYR A 64 -16.38 34.07 10.14
CA TYR A 64 -16.12 34.60 11.47
C TYR A 64 -16.55 33.56 12.52
N LYS A 65 -15.59 32.76 13.00
CA LYS A 65 -15.71 31.95 14.22
C LYS A 65 -14.49 32.16 15.12
N GLU A 66 -14.75 32.07 16.43
CA GLU A 66 -14.01 32.69 17.53
C GLU A 66 -12.56 32.20 17.75
N LYS A 67 -11.83 32.98 18.58
CA LYS A 67 -10.53 32.68 19.23
C LYS A 67 -9.66 31.63 18.54
N GLN A 68 -9.32 31.88 17.29
CA GLN A 68 -8.41 31.04 16.52
C GLN A 68 -6.97 31.16 17.05
N SER A 69 -6.32 30.02 17.31
CA SER A 69 -4.94 29.98 17.83
C SER A 69 -3.94 30.70 16.92
N LEU A 70 -2.97 31.42 17.47
CA LEU A 70 -1.97 32.18 16.67
C LEU A 70 -1.13 31.32 15.71
N PHE A 71 -1.02 30.02 15.98
CA PHE A 71 -0.30 29.04 15.16
C PHE A 71 -1.24 28.02 14.51
N MET A 72 -0.81 27.47 13.38
CA MET A 72 -1.36 26.27 12.73
C MET A 72 -0.35 25.12 12.85
N ARG A 73 -0.82 23.95 13.25
CA ARG A 73 0.00 22.73 13.39
C ARG A 73 0.06 21.99 12.04
N PHE A 74 1.06 22.28 11.23
CA PHE A 74 1.36 21.53 10.02
C PHE A 74 2.06 20.21 10.39
N ARG A 75 1.64 19.08 9.80
CA ARG A 75 2.21 17.76 10.07
C ARG A 75 3.12 17.36 8.89
N PHE A 76 4.38 17.79 8.92
CA PHE A 76 5.33 17.46 7.87
C PHE A 76 5.70 15.97 7.94
N PRO A 77 5.49 15.18 6.86
CA PRO A 77 5.79 13.76 6.86
C PRO A 77 7.30 13.54 6.67
N LEU A 78 7.91 12.84 7.63
CA LEU A 78 9.28 12.34 7.54
C LEU A 78 9.21 10.84 7.23
N ASN A 79 9.42 10.50 5.96
CA ASN A 79 9.18 9.17 5.40
C ASN A 79 10.28 8.78 4.39
N PHE A 80 10.12 7.65 3.69
CA PHE A 80 11.11 7.16 2.74
C PHE A 80 11.42 8.13 1.58
N ILE A 81 10.49 9.01 1.20
CA ILE A 81 10.72 10.00 0.13
C ILE A 81 11.47 11.21 0.70
N THR A 82 11.01 11.73 1.85
CA THR A 82 11.51 13.01 2.38
C THR A 82 12.80 12.89 3.19
N ALA A 83 12.99 11.79 3.95
CA ALA A 83 14.12 11.69 4.85
C ALA A 83 15.48 11.60 4.12
N PRO A 84 15.66 10.76 3.07
CA PRO A 84 16.93 10.70 2.34
C PRO A 84 17.24 12.01 1.58
N LEU A 85 16.21 12.63 0.98
CA LEU A 85 16.38 13.92 0.30
C LEU A 85 16.82 15.03 1.26
N ILE A 86 16.24 15.07 2.47
CA ILE A 86 16.66 16.02 3.53
C ILE A 86 18.08 15.70 4.01
N ALA A 87 18.45 14.42 4.10
CA ALA A 87 19.77 13.98 4.49
C ALA A 87 20.86 14.45 3.50
N ASP A 88 20.67 14.26 2.19
CA ASP A 88 21.60 14.76 1.18
C ASP A 88 21.68 16.29 1.17
N LEU A 89 20.55 16.99 1.25
CA LEU A 89 20.53 18.45 1.33
C LEU A 89 21.27 18.98 2.57
N PHE A 90 21.15 18.28 3.71
CA PHE A 90 21.91 18.59 4.93
C PHE A 90 23.41 18.31 4.75
N LEU A 91 23.80 17.16 4.21
CA LEU A 91 25.19 16.79 3.97
C LEU A 91 25.88 17.72 2.93
N LEU A 92 25.13 18.21 1.94
CA LEU A 92 25.57 19.25 1.01
C LEU A 92 25.76 20.60 1.72
N ALA A 93 24.79 21.02 2.55
CA ALA A 93 24.85 22.29 3.26
C ALA A 93 26.05 22.40 4.20
N ILE A 94 26.40 21.31 4.92
CA ILE A 94 27.59 21.25 5.78
C ILE A 94 28.89 20.95 5.01
N LYS A 95 28.83 20.79 3.69
CA LYS A 95 29.95 20.39 2.80
C LYS A 95 30.61 19.08 3.24
N ALA A 96 29.83 18.13 3.75
CA ALA A 96 30.25 16.75 3.96
C ALA A 96 30.35 16.03 2.61
N ILE A 97 29.33 16.17 1.75
CA ILE A 97 29.35 15.71 0.34
C ILE A 97 29.41 16.89 -0.62
N GLY A 98 29.77 16.63 -1.87
CA GLY A 98 29.87 17.64 -2.93
C GLY A 98 29.33 17.15 -4.28
N ARG A 99 29.76 17.83 -5.35
CA ARG A 99 29.30 17.56 -6.72
C ARG A 99 29.62 16.13 -7.19
N GLN A 100 30.73 15.54 -6.73
CA GLN A 100 31.13 14.21 -7.14
C GLN A 100 30.20 13.14 -6.58
N GLU A 101 29.89 13.15 -5.28
CA GLU A 101 28.97 12.18 -4.69
C GLU A 101 27.56 12.27 -5.30
N VAL A 102 27.09 13.48 -5.61
CA VAL A 102 25.82 13.70 -6.31
C VAL A 102 25.86 13.20 -7.76
N HIS A 103 26.94 13.46 -8.49
CA HIS A 103 27.14 12.97 -9.87
C HIS A 103 27.18 11.44 -9.94
N ASP A 104 28.06 10.84 -9.14
CA ASP A 104 28.30 9.40 -9.14
C ASP A 104 27.10 8.63 -8.57
N GLY A 105 26.28 9.28 -7.73
CA GLY A 105 25.00 8.74 -7.23
C GLY A 105 23.78 8.98 -8.12
N THR A 106 23.91 9.70 -9.24
CA THR A 106 22.79 9.96 -10.17
C THR A 106 23.07 9.47 -11.59
N LEU A 107 24.21 9.84 -12.17
CA LEU A 107 24.64 9.38 -13.49
C LEU A 107 25.41 8.06 -13.37
N GLY A 108 26.28 7.92 -12.37
CA GLY A 108 26.87 6.64 -11.98
C GLY A 108 28.39 6.61 -11.88
N ALA A 109 28.89 5.51 -11.32
CA ALA A 109 30.31 5.17 -11.20
C ALA A 109 30.49 3.65 -11.02
N ASN A 110 31.68 3.13 -11.35
CA ASN A 110 32.09 1.73 -11.14
C ASN A 110 31.07 0.70 -11.66
N HIS A 111 30.66 0.88 -12.93
CA HIS A 111 29.69 0.05 -13.67
C HIS A 111 28.24 0.05 -13.12
N ILE A 112 27.96 0.91 -12.14
CA ILE A 112 26.60 1.14 -11.63
C ILE A 112 26.12 2.50 -12.14
N LEU A 113 25.09 2.49 -12.99
CA LEU A 113 24.48 3.67 -13.62
C LEU A 113 23.04 3.86 -13.11
N PRO A 114 22.81 4.65 -12.03
CA PRO A 114 21.50 4.75 -11.38
C PRO A 114 20.37 5.21 -12.32
N ILE A 115 20.66 6.15 -13.23
CA ILE A 115 19.71 6.65 -14.22
C ILE A 115 19.23 5.55 -15.18
N ASP A 116 20.14 4.70 -15.68
CA ASP A 116 19.80 3.60 -16.58
C ASP A 116 18.95 2.53 -15.88
N ILE A 117 19.27 2.25 -14.62
CA ILE A 117 18.56 1.29 -13.76
C ILE A 117 17.14 1.78 -13.47
N MET A 118 16.97 3.06 -13.15
CA MET A 118 15.65 3.68 -12.94
C MET A 118 14.85 3.79 -14.24
N ALA A 119 15.49 4.14 -15.36
CA ALA A 119 14.83 4.20 -16.67
C ALA A 119 14.34 2.81 -17.12
N PHE A 120 15.15 1.76 -16.94
CA PHE A 120 14.75 0.38 -17.19
C PHE A 120 13.58 -0.02 -16.30
N PHE A 121 13.71 0.20 -14.98
CA PHE A 121 12.69 -0.22 -14.02
C PHE A 121 11.34 0.45 -14.28
N LEU A 122 11.29 1.78 -14.49
CA LEU A 122 10.05 2.48 -14.80
C LEU A 122 9.41 2.01 -16.11
N THR A 123 10.21 1.76 -17.15
CA THR A 123 9.68 1.36 -18.46
C THR A 123 9.19 -0.08 -18.45
N LEU A 124 9.88 -0.99 -17.77
CA LEU A 124 9.37 -2.36 -17.56
C LEU A 124 8.14 -2.37 -16.65
N ALA A 125 8.13 -1.58 -15.57
CA ALA A 125 6.98 -1.43 -14.69
C ALA A 125 5.75 -0.87 -15.42
N TYR A 126 5.91 0.09 -16.33
CA TYR A 126 4.80 0.56 -17.17
C TYR A 126 4.14 -0.58 -17.96
N ILE A 127 4.95 -1.39 -18.65
CA ILE A 127 4.46 -2.55 -19.42
C ILE A 127 3.77 -3.55 -18.49
N ALA A 128 4.39 -3.86 -17.35
CA ALA A 128 3.88 -4.85 -16.40
C ALA A 128 2.57 -4.42 -15.71
N ILE A 129 2.46 -3.14 -15.32
CA ILE A 129 1.25 -2.56 -14.71
C ILE A 129 0.15 -2.36 -15.76
N SER A 130 0.48 -2.06 -17.02
CA SER A 130 -0.56 -1.97 -18.09
C SER A 130 -1.10 -3.35 -18.49
N ILE A 131 -0.28 -4.40 -18.45
CA ILE A 131 -0.77 -5.79 -18.51
C ILE A 131 -1.73 -6.08 -17.35
N ASP A 132 -1.43 -5.63 -16.13
CA ASP A 132 -2.34 -5.83 -14.99
C ASP A 132 -3.66 -5.04 -15.14
N ALA A 133 -3.56 -3.77 -15.56
CA ALA A 133 -4.72 -2.90 -15.84
C ALA A 133 -5.61 -3.43 -16.97
N SER A 134 -5.10 -4.26 -17.88
CA SER A 134 -5.95 -4.98 -18.86
C SER A 134 -6.88 -6.04 -18.23
N GLY A 135 -6.66 -6.39 -16.95
CA GLY A 135 -7.40 -7.40 -16.20
C GLY A 135 -6.80 -8.81 -16.27
N LEU A 136 -5.70 -9.01 -17.04
CA LEU A 136 -5.15 -10.33 -17.33
C LEU A 136 -4.78 -11.14 -16.08
N ILE A 137 -4.08 -10.53 -15.11
CA ILE A 137 -3.64 -11.23 -13.88
C ILE A 137 -4.86 -11.67 -13.05
N ARG A 138 -5.88 -10.82 -12.93
CA ARG A 138 -7.13 -11.13 -12.21
C ARG A 138 -7.94 -12.23 -12.89
N TRP A 139 -8.08 -12.16 -14.22
CA TRP A 139 -8.75 -13.20 -15.00
C TRP A 139 -8.03 -14.54 -14.90
N LEU A 140 -6.69 -14.55 -14.96
CA LEU A 140 -5.89 -15.76 -14.75
C LEU A 140 -6.07 -16.30 -13.32
N ALA A 141 -5.98 -15.45 -12.28
CA ALA A 141 -6.19 -15.86 -10.90
C ALA A 141 -7.57 -16.48 -10.67
N PHE A 142 -8.61 -15.95 -11.31
CA PHE A 142 -9.95 -16.55 -11.31
C PHE A 142 -10.01 -17.90 -12.04
N LYS A 143 -9.36 -18.07 -13.20
CA LYS A 143 -9.25 -19.38 -13.87
C LYS A 143 -8.46 -20.39 -13.03
N VAL A 144 -7.51 -19.94 -12.21
CA VAL A 144 -6.83 -20.79 -11.21
C VAL A 144 -7.77 -21.15 -10.04
N LEU A 145 -8.64 -20.23 -9.60
CA LEU A 145 -9.67 -20.48 -8.58
C LEU A 145 -10.69 -21.54 -9.02
N GLU A 146 -11.27 -21.39 -10.22
CA GLU A 146 -12.17 -22.40 -10.82
C GLU A 146 -11.52 -23.79 -10.85
N ARG A 147 -10.25 -23.87 -11.29
CA ARG A 147 -9.50 -25.13 -11.39
C ARG A 147 -9.11 -25.71 -10.04
N GLY A 148 -8.83 -24.86 -9.04
CA GLY A 148 -8.64 -25.27 -7.65
C GLY A 148 -9.88 -25.94 -7.08
N GLY A 149 -11.06 -25.41 -7.42
CA GLY A 149 -12.35 -25.95 -7.00
C GLY A 149 -12.52 -25.99 -5.49
N LYS A 150 -13.38 -26.87 -4.99
CA LYS A 150 -13.81 -26.87 -3.57
C LYS A 150 -12.78 -27.45 -2.58
N VAL A 151 -11.54 -27.77 -2.98
CA VAL A 151 -10.50 -28.36 -2.09
C VAL A 151 -9.45 -27.31 -1.76
N GLY A 152 -9.39 -26.85 -0.50
CA GLY A 152 -8.65 -25.65 -0.13
C GLY A 152 -7.13 -25.81 -0.19
N HIS A 153 -6.59 -26.93 0.29
CA HIS A 153 -5.14 -27.22 0.15
C HIS A 153 -4.70 -27.28 -1.34
N ARG A 154 -5.57 -27.76 -2.24
CA ARG A 154 -5.30 -27.81 -3.69
C ARG A 154 -5.37 -26.41 -4.31
N LEU A 155 -6.34 -25.60 -3.91
CA LEU A 155 -6.40 -24.19 -4.34
C LEU A 155 -5.17 -23.41 -3.85
N PHE A 156 -4.76 -23.61 -2.60
CA PHE A 156 -3.58 -22.98 -2.01
C PHE A 156 -2.32 -23.34 -2.82
N PHE A 157 -2.11 -24.61 -3.15
CA PHE A 157 -1.04 -25.04 -4.05
C PHE A 157 -1.12 -24.39 -5.44
N TYR A 158 -2.29 -24.36 -6.08
CA TYR A 158 -2.43 -23.80 -7.42
C TYR A 158 -2.23 -22.28 -7.47
N LEU A 159 -2.74 -21.52 -6.50
CA LEU A 159 -2.49 -20.08 -6.41
C LEU A 159 -1.03 -19.78 -6.06
N TYR A 160 -0.42 -20.55 -5.16
CA TYR A 160 1.00 -20.44 -4.84
C TYR A 160 1.89 -20.68 -6.07
N ALA A 161 1.67 -21.76 -6.81
CA ALA A 161 2.40 -22.08 -8.04
C ALA A 161 2.15 -21.05 -9.16
N PHE A 162 0.92 -20.52 -9.26
CA PHE A 162 0.57 -19.44 -10.17
C PHE A 162 1.36 -18.16 -9.87
N PHE A 163 1.37 -17.70 -8.62
CA PHE A 163 2.11 -16.50 -8.23
C PHE A 163 3.64 -16.68 -8.35
N PHE A 164 4.17 -17.89 -8.12
CA PHE A 164 5.58 -18.21 -8.39
C PHE A 164 5.93 -18.10 -9.88
N GLY A 165 5.15 -18.75 -10.76
CA GLY A 165 5.37 -18.70 -12.20
C GLY A 165 5.23 -17.29 -12.76
N LEU A 166 4.22 -16.54 -12.29
CA LEU A 166 3.98 -15.16 -12.71
C LEU A 166 5.12 -14.22 -12.25
N GLY A 167 5.58 -14.36 -10.99
CA GLY A 167 6.62 -13.51 -10.40
C GLY A 167 8.00 -13.71 -11.02
N THR A 168 8.24 -14.90 -11.57
CA THR A 168 9.45 -15.20 -12.33
C THR A 168 9.59 -14.27 -13.55
N PHE A 169 8.50 -14.07 -14.31
CA PHE A 169 8.55 -13.37 -15.61
C PHE A 169 8.08 -11.90 -15.58
N ILE A 170 7.08 -11.58 -14.76
CA ILE A 170 6.47 -10.23 -14.71
C ILE A 170 7.09 -9.36 -13.58
N GLY A 171 7.78 -9.98 -12.63
CA GLY A 171 8.24 -9.33 -11.40
C GLY A 171 7.20 -9.39 -10.29
N ASN A 172 7.57 -8.87 -9.11
CA ASN A 172 6.75 -8.89 -7.91
C ASN A 172 5.62 -7.84 -7.92
N ASP A 173 5.90 -6.60 -8.34
CA ASP A 173 5.00 -5.45 -8.13
C ASP A 173 3.56 -5.63 -8.66
N PRO A 174 3.29 -6.11 -9.89
CA PRO A 174 1.90 -6.32 -10.36
C PRO A 174 1.15 -7.42 -9.59
N ILE A 175 1.88 -8.36 -9.01
CA ILE A 175 1.32 -9.45 -8.20
C ILE A 175 0.98 -8.92 -6.80
N ILE A 176 1.74 -7.95 -6.29
CA ILE A 176 1.36 -7.18 -5.10
C ILE A 176 0.12 -6.32 -5.40
N LEU A 177 0.03 -5.68 -6.57
CA LEU A 177 -1.14 -4.87 -6.95
C LEU A 177 -2.43 -5.70 -7.01
N SER A 178 -2.55 -6.61 -7.98
CA SER A 178 -3.80 -7.35 -8.20
C SER A 178 -3.90 -8.67 -7.44
N GLY A 179 -2.77 -9.35 -7.16
CA GLY A 179 -2.78 -10.62 -6.41
C GLY A 179 -3.18 -10.44 -4.94
N THR A 180 -2.59 -9.45 -4.25
CA THR A 180 -2.99 -9.12 -2.87
C THR A 180 -4.45 -8.69 -2.78
N ALA A 181 -4.93 -7.86 -3.72
CA ALA A 181 -6.33 -7.45 -3.78
C ALA A 181 -7.27 -8.65 -4.02
N PHE A 182 -7.01 -9.47 -5.03
CA PHE A 182 -7.78 -10.68 -5.35
C PHE A 182 -7.90 -11.62 -4.15
N LEU A 183 -6.80 -11.87 -3.43
CA LEU A 183 -6.80 -12.71 -2.24
C LEU A 183 -7.57 -12.08 -1.07
N ALA A 184 -7.44 -10.76 -0.84
CA ALA A 184 -8.16 -10.04 0.21
C ALA A 184 -9.69 -10.14 0.05
N TYR A 185 -10.19 -10.12 -1.18
CA TYR A 185 -11.61 -10.34 -1.49
C TYR A 185 -12.01 -11.82 -1.45
N MET A 186 -11.24 -12.72 -2.10
CA MET A 186 -11.52 -14.17 -2.14
C MET A 186 -11.67 -14.75 -0.73
N THR A 187 -10.78 -14.36 0.18
CA THR A 187 -10.83 -14.77 1.59
C THR A 187 -11.96 -14.11 2.38
N ARG A 188 -12.37 -12.88 2.04
CA ARG A 188 -13.53 -12.19 2.66
C ARG A 188 -14.88 -12.85 2.32
N VAL A 189 -15.01 -13.41 1.11
CA VAL A 189 -16.27 -14.05 0.65
C VAL A 189 -16.29 -15.57 0.90
N SER A 190 -15.15 -16.17 1.23
CA SER A 190 -15.10 -17.55 1.72
C SER A 190 -15.71 -17.63 3.13
N SER A 191 -16.86 -18.29 3.24
CA SER A 191 -17.63 -18.41 4.49
C SER A 191 -16.91 -19.19 5.61
N ASN A 192 -15.75 -19.78 5.32
CA ASN A 192 -14.98 -20.60 6.25
C ASN A 192 -13.46 -20.31 6.26
N ILE A 193 -13.03 -19.11 5.85
CA ILE A 193 -11.68 -18.60 6.12
C ILE A 193 -11.80 -17.46 7.14
N VAL A 194 -11.30 -17.67 8.36
CA VAL A 194 -11.45 -16.68 9.46
C VAL A 194 -10.51 -15.49 9.27
N HIS A 195 -9.32 -15.73 8.73
CA HIS A 195 -8.35 -14.67 8.46
C HIS A 195 -7.58 -14.87 7.14
N PRO A 196 -7.33 -13.78 6.39
CA PRO A 196 -6.63 -13.84 5.10
C PRO A 196 -5.13 -14.15 5.20
N ARG A 197 -4.59 -14.20 6.43
CA ARG A 197 -3.15 -14.18 6.74
C ARG A 197 -2.35 -15.17 5.91
N ALA A 198 -2.74 -16.44 5.90
CA ALA A 198 -2.00 -17.50 5.21
C ALA A 198 -1.81 -17.20 3.72
N TRP A 199 -2.93 -16.97 3.02
CA TRP A 199 -2.97 -16.70 1.58
C TRP A 199 -2.10 -15.49 1.22
N ILE A 200 -2.26 -14.38 1.94
CA ILE A 200 -1.66 -13.11 1.56
C ILE A 200 -0.18 -13.03 1.96
N HIS A 201 0.23 -13.61 3.10
CA HIS A 201 1.66 -13.71 3.45
C HIS A 201 2.39 -14.71 2.55
N SER A 202 1.78 -15.84 2.18
CA SER A 202 2.38 -16.77 1.22
C SER A 202 2.52 -16.16 -0.17
N GLN A 203 1.53 -15.38 -0.64
CA GLN A 203 1.63 -14.64 -1.90
C GLN A 203 2.72 -13.56 -1.87
N PHE A 204 2.84 -12.83 -0.76
CA PHE A 204 3.90 -11.83 -0.56
C PHE A 204 5.30 -12.45 -0.55
N ALA A 205 5.49 -13.56 0.16
CA ALA A 205 6.74 -14.29 0.18
C ALA A 205 7.08 -14.85 -1.21
N ILE A 206 6.17 -15.59 -1.85
CA ILE A 206 6.48 -16.30 -3.09
C ILE A 206 6.72 -15.38 -4.29
N ALA A 207 6.06 -14.22 -4.36
CA ALA A 207 6.32 -13.22 -5.40
C ALA A 207 7.74 -12.66 -5.30
N ASN A 208 8.22 -12.39 -4.08
CA ASN A 208 9.58 -11.89 -3.85
C ASN A 208 10.64 -13.00 -4.01
N ILE A 209 10.36 -14.24 -3.60
CA ILE A 209 11.21 -15.41 -3.90
C ILE A 209 11.36 -15.56 -5.42
N ALA A 210 10.25 -15.62 -6.16
CA ALA A 210 10.26 -15.79 -7.62
C ALA A 210 11.03 -14.67 -8.36
N SER A 211 10.97 -13.43 -7.85
CA SER A 211 11.67 -12.29 -8.44
C SER A 211 13.20 -12.44 -8.46
N ALA A 212 13.78 -13.36 -7.69
CA ALA A 212 15.22 -13.65 -7.67
C ALA A 212 15.75 -14.38 -8.92
N ILE A 213 14.89 -14.93 -9.77
CA ILE A 213 15.31 -15.79 -10.90
C ILE A 213 15.84 -14.98 -12.08
N LEU A 214 15.16 -13.90 -12.47
CA LEU A 214 15.54 -13.07 -13.63
C LEU A 214 16.05 -11.69 -13.20
N VAL A 215 17.03 -11.17 -13.94
CA VAL A 215 17.58 -9.81 -13.71
C VAL A 215 16.53 -8.72 -13.96
N SER A 216 15.57 -8.95 -14.85
CA SER A 216 14.46 -8.04 -15.15
C SER A 216 13.43 -7.93 -14.01
N SER A 217 13.27 -8.97 -13.19
CA SER A 217 12.09 -9.14 -12.33
C SER A 217 12.18 -8.44 -10.98
N ASN A 218 13.32 -7.84 -10.64
CA ASN A 218 13.52 -6.97 -9.48
C ASN A 218 14.65 -5.96 -9.74
N PRO A 219 14.48 -4.64 -9.48
CA PRO A 219 15.55 -3.66 -9.68
C PRO A 219 16.84 -3.95 -8.88
N THR A 220 16.77 -4.69 -7.77
CA THR A 220 17.98 -5.18 -7.06
C THR A 220 18.87 -6.03 -7.96
N ASN A 221 18.29 -6.88 -8.78
CA ASN A 221 19.03 -7.83 -9.60
C ASN A 221 19.78 -7.10 -10.70
N LEU A 222 19.21 -6.01 -11.22
CA LEU A 222 19.88 -5.15 -12.20
C LEU A 222 21.03 -4.33 -11.59
N VAL A 223 20.89 -3.81 -10.36
CA VAL A 223 22.00 -3.16 -9.63
C VAL A 223 23.17 -4.15 -9.46
N LEU A 224 22.86 -5.39 -9.07
CA LEU A 224 23.84 -6.45 -8.84
C LEU A 224 24.50 -6.91 -10.16
N ALA A 225 23.72 -7.16 -11.20
CA ALA A 225 24.22 -7.57 -12.51
C ALA A 225 25.10 -6.50 -13.15
N GLY A 226 24.76 -5.20 -13.02
CA GLY A 226 25.61 -4.10 -13.46
C GLY A 226 26.93 -4.03 -12.68
N ALA A 227 26.86 -4.06 -11.34
CA ALA A 227 28.01 -3.93 -10.44
C ALA A 227 29.12 -4.99 -10.67
N PHE A 228 28.75 -6.21 -11.06
CA PHE A 228 29.68 -7.32 -11.33
C PHE A 228 29.67 -7.79 -12.79
N GLN A 229 29.10 -6.99 -13.71
CA GLN A 229 29.04 -7.25 -15.16
C GLN A 229 28.53 -8.67 -15.51
N ILE A 230 27.50 -9.14 -14.80
CA ILE A 230 26.96 -10.49 -14.95
C ILE A 230 25.96 -10.55 -16.11
N LYS A 231 26.26 -11.38 -17.11
CA LYS A 231 25.28 -11.70 -18.16
C LYS A 231 24.02 -12.33 -17.57
N PHE A 232 22.85 -11.87 -18.00
CA PHE A 232 21.55 -12.19 -17.40
C PHE A 232 21.25 -13.69 -17.48
N ILE A 233 21.70 -14.36 -18.54
CA ILE A 233 21.59 -15.82 -18.68
C ILE A 233 22.46 -16.57 -17.65
N VAL A 234 23.64 -16.05 -17.32
CA VAL A 234 24.55 -16.63 -16.30
C VAL A 234 23.98 -16.39 -14.90
N TYR A 235 23.50 -15.18 -14.62
CA TYR A 235 22.77 -14.88 -13.38
C TYR A 235 21.60 -15.85 -13.20
N THR A 236 20.72 -15.95 -14.20
CA THR A 236 19.54 -16.84 -14.17
C THR A 236 19.94 -18.29 -13.91
N ALA A 237 20.98 -18.79 -14.58
CA ALA A 237 21.45 -20.16 -14.43
C ALA A 237 21.96 -20.50 -13.01
N ASN A 238 22.60 -19.54 -12.31
CA ASN A 238 23.14 -19.74 -10.95
C ASN A 238 22.10 -19.38 -9.85
N MET A 239 20.94 -18.80 -10.23
CA MET A 239 19.89 -18.35 -9.31
C MET A 239 18.63 -19.22 -9.35
N ILE A 240 18.34 -19.87 -10.49
CA ILE A 240 17.13 -20.66 -10.67
C ILE A 240 17.06 -21.87 -9.72
N VAL A 241 18.18 -22.58 -9.51
CA VAL A 241 18.23 -23.79 -8.67
C VAL A 241 17.93 -23.49 -7.19
N PRO A 242 18.65 -22.60 -6.48
CA PRO A 242 18.34 -22.30 -5.07
C PRO A 242 16.95 -21.69 -4.90
N THR A 243 16.48 -20.88 -5.86
CA THR A 243 15.17 -20.25 -5.78
C THR A 243 14.02 -21.24 -5.97
N VAL A 244 14.10 -22.12 -6.98
CA VAL A 244 13.08 -23.16 -7.23
C VAL A 244 13.05 -24.19 -6.11
N VAL A 245 14.21 -24.65 -5.61
CA VAL A 245 14.24 -25.59 -4.47
C VAL A 245 13.69 -24.94 -3.20
N THR A 246 14.00 -23.66 -2.94
CA THR A 246 13.39 -22.93 -1.82
C THR A 246 11.87 -22.85 -1.96
N ALA A 247 11.35 -22.50 -3.15
CA ALA A 247 9.92 -22.45 -3.43
C ALA A 247 9.21 -23.81 -3.24
N ILE A 248 9.87 -24.92 -3.56
CA ILE A 248 9.35 -26.28 -3.36
C ILE A 248 9.34 -26.65 -1.87
N VAL A 249 10.42 -26.39 -1.14
CA VAL A 249 10.57 -26.80 0.27
C VAL A 249 9.76 -25.92 1.23
N ILE A 250 9.58 -24.63 0.92
CA ILE A 250 8.81 -23.73 1.78
C ILE A 250 7.30 -23.95 1.67
N PHE A 251 6.79 -24.48 0.55
CA PHE A 251 5.36 -24.77 0.38
C PHE A 251 4.77 -25.67 1.49
N PRO A 252 5.29 -26.87 1.78
CA PRO A 252 4.80 -27.69 2.90
C PRO A 252 5.09 -27.06 4.27
N PHE A 253 6.12 -26.22 4.41
CA PHE A 253 6.41 -25.51 5.67
C PHE A 253 5.34 -24.43 5.95
N LEU A 254 4.92 -23.69 4.93
CA LEU A 254 3.79 -22.75 5.00
C LEU A 254 2.49 -23.50 5.34
N LEU A 255 2.19 -24.58 4.62
CA LEU A 255 0.92 -25.31 4.73
C LEU A 255 0.76 -26.10 6.05
N TYR A 256 1.81 -26.82 6.49
CA TYR A 256 1.70 -27.77 7.61
C TYR A 256 2.40 -27.34 8.91
N ILE A 257 3.11 -26.20 8.93
CA ILE A 257 3.82 -25.72 10.13
C ILE A 257 3.45 -24.28 10.49
N ILE A 258 3.48 -23.33 9.55
CA ILE A 258 3.13 -21.92 9.87
C ILE A 258 1.60 -21.71 9.86
N PHE A 259 0.92 -22.21 8.83
CA PHE A 259 -0.52 -22.02 8.62
C PHE A 259 -1.30 -23.35 8.72
N ALA A 260 -0.85 -24.23 9.63
CA ALA A 260 -1.44 -25.55 9.90
C ALA A 260 -2.87 -25.51 10.48
N ASP A 261 -3.38 -24.33 10.81
CA ASP A 261 -4.74 -24.13 11.32
C ASP A 261 -5.76 -24.14 10.15
N GLU A 262 -6.72 -25.05 10.22
CA GLU A 262 -7.82 -25.16 9.24
C GLU A 262 -8.67 -23.88 9.16
N SER A 263 -8.64 -23.00 10.17
CA SER A 263 -9.29 -21.67 10.12
C SER A 263 -8.66 -20.71 9.10
N LEU A 264 -7.43 -21.00 8.67
CA LEU A 264 -6.66 -20.23 7.69
C LEU A 264 -6.65 -20.90 6.32
N ILE A 265 -6.44 -22.22 6.26
CA ILE A 265 -6.42 -23.02 5.01
C ILE A 265 -7.34 -24.25 5.19
N PRO A 266 -8.67 -24.08 5.08
CA PRO A 266 -9.60 -25.18 5.31
C PRO A 266 -9.46 -26.29 4.27
N LEU A 267 -9.79 -27.53 4.66
CA LEU A 267 -9.74 -28.70 3.76
C LEU A 267 -10.69 -28.55 2.55
N SER A 268 -11.86 -27.93 2.77
CA SER A 268 -12.84 -27.61 1.74
C SER A 268 -13.22 -26.13 1.81
N ILE A 269 -13.31 -25.45 0.66
CA ILE A 269 -13.64 -24.01 0.59
C ILE A 269 -15.08 -23.83 0.16
N LYS A 270 -15.86 -23.12 1.00
CA LYS A 270 -17.23 -22.71 0.74
C LYS A 270 -17.26 -21.25 0.29
N MET A 271 -16.96 -21.04 -0.98
CA MET A 271 -17.32 -19.79 -1.67
C MET A 271 -18.86 -19.68 -1.71
N HIS A 272 -19.37 -18.47 -1.54
CA HIS A 272 -20.74 -18.16 -1.94
C HIS A 272 -20.82 -18.24 -3.47
N GLU A 273 -21.85 -18.88 -4.02
CA GLU A 273 -22.03 -19.03 -5.47
C GLU A 273 -23.14 -18.08 -5.95
N LEU A 274 -22.80 -17.16 -6.85
CA LEU A 274 -23.76 -16.20 -7.43
C LEU A 274 -24.91 -16.89 -8.17
N THR A 275 -26.02 -16.18 -8.30
CA THR A 275 -27.14 -16.56 -9.16
C THR A 275 -26.76 -16.51 -10.64
N GLU A 276 -27.51 -17.22 -11.48
CA GLU A 276 -27.22 -17.32 -12.91
C GLU A 276 -27.37 -15.99 -13.66
N ASP A 277 -28.16 -15.04 -13.16
CA ASP A 277 -28.34 -13.74 -13.80
C ASP A 277 -27.23 -12.74 -13.46
N GLU A 278 -26.60 -12.86 -12.28
CA GLU A 278 -25.38 -12.11 -11.95
C GLU A 278 -24.20 -12.54 -12.84
N LYS A 279 -24.06 -13.85 -13.08
CA LYS A 279 -23.06 -14.42 -14.02
C LYS A 279 -23.26 -13.98 -15.47
N ARG A 280 -24.43 -13.43 -15.83
CA ARG A 280 -24.78 -12.96 -17.18
C ARG A 280 -24.56 -11.47 -17.41
N LYS A 281 -24.28 -10.69 -16.36
CA LYS A 281 -23.97 -9.25 -16.49
C LYS A 281 -22.70 -9.05 -17.34
N LYS A 282 -22.57 -7.92 -18.03
CA LYS A 282 -21.32 -7.56 -18.74
C LYS A 282 -20.27 -7.12 -17.71
N PRO A 283 -19.05 -7.68 -17.70
CA PRO A 283 -18.01 -7.27 -16.76
C PRO A 283 -17.64 -5.80 -16.97
N VAL A 284 -17.62 -5.04 -15.87
CA VAL A 284 -17.32 -3.60 -15.85
C VAL A 284 -15.82 -3.40 -15.69
N ASN A 285 -15.24 -2.46 -16.44
CA ASN A 285 -13.82 -2.13 -16.35
C ASN A 285 -13.51 -1.40 -15.02
N PRO A 286 -12.71 -1.98 -14.10
CA PRO A 286 -12.43 -1.40 -12.80
C PRO A 286 -11.54 -0.14 -12.86
N ASN A 287 -10.97 0.18 -14.03
CA ASN A 287 -10.13 1.36 -14.22
C ASN A 287 -10.95 2.64 -14.46
N ILE A 288 -12.26 2.53 -14.71
CA ILE A 288 -13.14 3.68 -14.99
C ILE A 288 -13.64 4.25 -13.65
N PRO A 289 -13.47 5.56 -13.38
CA PRO A 289 -13.84 6.16 -12.10
C PRO A 289 -15.36 6.05 -11.85
N HIS A 290 -15.74 5.63 -10.64
CA HIS A 290 -17.13 5.42 -10.20
C HIS A 290 -17.94 4.42 -11.02
N ALA A 291 -17.34 3.63 -11.91
CA ALA A 291 -18.06 2.65 -12.75
C ALA A 291 -18.80 1.56 -11.95
N ARG A 292 -18.49 1.45 -10.67
CA ARG A 292 -19.08 0.55 -9.67
C ARG A 292 -20.33 1.13 -8.98
N GLY A 293 -20.68 2.40 -9.20
CA GLY A 293 -21.73 3.09 -8.46
C GLY A 293 -21.46 3.05 -6.95
N ASN A 294 -22.52 2.77 -6.16
CA ASN A 294 -22.47 2.72 -4.70
C ASN A 294 -21.51 1.66 -4.12
N ALA A 295 -21.15 0.63 -4.91
CA ALA A 295 -20.45 -0.54 -4.40
C ALA A 295 -19.08 -0.21 -3.78
N GLU A 296 -18.43 0.89 -4.20
CA GLU A 296 -17.22 1.41 -3.56
C GLU A 296 -17.45 1.82 -2.10
N GLU A 297 -18.60 2.43 -1.80
CA GLU A 297 -18.96 2.87 -0.44
C GLU A 297 -19.54 1.72 0.39
N GLU A 298 -20.28 0.79 -0.23
CA GLU A 298 -20.84 -0.40 0.44
C GLU A 298 -19.78 -1.47 0.75
N GLU A 299 -18.71 -1.55 -0.06
CA GLU A 299 -17.49 -2.29 0.29
C GLU A 299 -16.79 -1.74 1.55
N ASP A 300 -16.81 -0.41 1.73
CA ASP A 300 -16.19 0.29 2.86
C ASP A 300 -17.05 0.21 4.13
N MET A 301 -18.38 0.15 3.98
CA MET A 301 -19.33 -0.16 5.07
C MET A 301 -19.26 -1.62 5.53
N ASN A 302 -18.71 -2.54 4.72
CA ASN A 302 -18.57 -3.98 5.00
C ASN A 302 -19.90 -4.73 5.23
N ASN A 303 -20.99 -4.19 4.68
CA ASN A 303 -22.33 -4.79 4.68
C ASN A 303 -22.40 -6.04 3.76
N GLU A 304 -23.48 -6.82 3.84
CA GLU A 304 -23.63 -8.03 3.01
C GLU A 304 -23.78 -7.73 1.52
N GLU A 305 -24.47 -6.64 1.16
CA GLU A 305 -24.60 -6.16 -0.22
C GLU A 305 -23.23 -5.86 -0.85
N GLY A 306 -22.34 -5.18 -0.11
CA GLY A 306 -20.95 -4.93 -0.52
C GLY A 306 -20.10 -6.21 -0.69
N LYS A 307 -20.45 -7.30 0.00
CA LYS A 307 -19.80 -8.62 -0.18
C LYS A 307 -20.33 -9.35 -1.43
N GLN A 308 -21.60 -9.17 -1.78
CA GLN A 308 -22.19 -9.71 -3.02
C GLN A 308 -21.63 -8.96 -4.25
N LEU A 309 -21.59 -7.63 -4.20
CA LEU A 309 -21.06 -6.80 -5.29
C LEU A 309 -19.57 -7.06 -5.58
N SER A 310 -18.76 -7.28 -4.54
CA SER A 310 -17.35 -7.65 -4.70
C SER A 310 -17.11 -9.12 -5.07
N LEU A 311 -18.09 -10.01 -4.83
CA LEU A 311 -18.09 -11.38 -5.38
C LEU A 311 -18.36 -11.38 -6.89
N GLU A 312 -19.28 -10.53 -7.36
CA GLU A 312 -19.57 -10.36 -8.79
C GLU A 312 -18.30 -9.97 -9.57
N GLU A 313 -17.50 -9.05 -9.05
CA GLU A 313 -16.23 -8.63 -9.69
C GLU A 313 -15.18 -9.76 -9.78
N ILE A 314 -15.16 -10.71 -8.83
CA ILE A 314 -14.27 -11.87 -8.89
C ILE A 314 -14.78 -12.92 -9.88
N MET A 315 -16.08 -13.23 -9.85
CA MET A 315 -16.66 -14.29 -10.68
C MET A 315 -16.89 -13.88 -12.14
N ASN A 316 -16.93 -12.57 -12.41
CA ASN A 316 -17.01 -11.99 -13.74
C ASN A 316 -15.85 -10.98 -13.96
N PRO A 317 -14.59 -11.44 -13.97
CA PRO A 317 -13.44 -10.56 -14.00
C PRO A 317 -13.28 -9.91 -15.38
N PHE A 318 -13.21 -8.57 -15.40
CA PHE A 318 -12.95 -7.81 -16.61
C PHE A 318 -11.62 -8.22 -17.27
N LEU A 319 -11.63 -8.27 -18.60
CA LEU A 319 -10.45 -8.55 -19.42
C LEU A 319 -10.55 -7.84 -20.77
N ASP A 320 -9.73 -6.81 -20.99
CA ASP A 320 -9.44 -6.36 -22.36
C ASP A 320 -8.52 -7.37 -23.03
N LYS A 321 -9.13 -8.30 -23.77
CA LYS A 321 -8.41 -9.34 -24.52
C LYS A 321 -7.43 -8.77 -25.56
N LYS A 322 -7.65 -7.55 -26.06
CA LYS A 322 -6.75 -6.92 -27.04
C LYS A 322 -5.54 -6.30 -26.36
N GLY A 323 -5.76 -5.45 -25.35
CA GLY A 323 -4.69 -4.88 -24.52
C GLY A 323 -3.85 -5.95 -23.82
N ALA A 324 -4.49 -6.98 -23.24
CA ALA A 324 -3.80 -8.10 -22.62
C ALA A 324 -2.88 -8.86 -23.60
N ALA A 325 -3.37 -9.19 -24.79
CA ALA A 325 -2.58 -9.88 -25.80
C ALA A 325 -1.45 -9.01 -26.36
N PHE A 326 -1.73 -7.73 -26.64
CA PHE A 326 -0.75 -6.77 -27.14
C PHE A 326 0.38 -6.53 -26.11
N GLY A 327 0.01 -6.29 -24.84
CA GLY A 327 0.96 -6.14 -23.74
C GLY A 327 1.79 -7.39 -23.50
N ALA A 328 1.17 -8.58 -23.49
CA ALA A 328 1.91 -9.85 -23.34
C ALA A 328 2.91 -10.09 -24.47
N VAL A 329 2.56 -9.76 -25.72
CA VAL A 329 3.48 -9.84 -26.87
C VAL A 329 4.61 -8.82 -26.74
N ILE A 330 4.33 -7.58 -26.33
CA ILE A 330 5.36 -6.55 -26.09
C ILE A 330 6.31 -6.98 -24.97
N MET A 331 5.80 -7.48 -23.84
CA MET A 331 6.61 -7.95 -22.72
C MET A 331 7.49 -9.14 -23.13
N ALA A 332 6.93 -10.13 -23.81
CA ALA A 332 7.70 -11.27 -24.31
C ALA A 332 8.78 -10.83 -25.31
N ALA A 333 8.45 -9.97 -26.28
CA ALA A 333 9.41 -9.44 -27.24
C ALA A 333 10.51 -8.62 -26.58
N ALA A 334 10.18 -7.78 -25.59
CA ALA A 334 11.14 -6.98 -24.83
C ALA A 334 12.09 -7.88 -24.02
N LEU A 335 11.57 -8.82 -23.24
CA LEU A 335 12.38 -9.73 -22.41
C LEU A 335 13.28 -10.65 -23.26
N ILE A 336 12.77 -11.19 -24.37
CA ILE A 336 13.56 -12.02 -25.31
C ILE A 336 14.65 -11.17 -25.98
N THR A 337 14.32 -9.98 -26.47
CA THR A 337 15.29 -9.06 -27.09
C THR A 337 16.37 -8.64 -26.08
N LEU A 338 15.98 -8.39 -24.83
CA LEU A 338 16.89 -8.01 -23.75
C LEU A 338 17.88 -9.13 -23.41
N LEU A 339 17.37 -10.35 -23.24
CA LEU A 339 18.19 -11.53 -22.98
C LEU A 339 19.12 -11.84 -24.15
N ALA A 340 18.64 -11.71 -25.39
CA ALA A 340 19.44 -11.89 -26.60
C ALA A 340 20.56 -10.85 -26.71
N ILE A 341 20.26 -9.55 -26.52
CA ILE A 341 21.25 -8.47 -26.59
C ILE A 341 22.30 -8.65 -25.51
N ASN A 342 21.92 -8.87 -24.25
CA ASN A 342 22.87 -9.05 -23.15
C ASN A 342 23.66 -10.39 -23.21
N ALA A 343 23.10 -11.44 -23.81
CA ALA A 343 23.89 -12.62 -24.14
C ALA A 343 24.94 -12.31 -25.23
N SER A 344 24.55 -11.56 -26.26
CA SER A 344 25.40 -11.24 -27.42
C SER A 344 26.43 -10.12 -27.19
N SER A 345 26.26 -9.27 -26.17
CA SER A 345 27.18 -8.14 -25.90
C SER A 345 28.60 -8.64 -25.65
N GLN A 346 29.57 -7.98 -26.27
CA GLN A 346 30.99 -8.14 -25.93
C GLN A 346 31.33 -7.22 -24.76
N THR A 347 32.19 -7.70 -23.86
CA THR A 347 32.63 -6.99 -22.66
C THR A 347 33.15 -5.59 -23.03
N GLY A 348 32.64 -4.56 -22.35
CA GLY A 348 33.02 -3.16 -22.61
C GLY A 348 32.26 -2.46 -23.74
N ASN A 349 31.29 -3.12 -24.41
CA ASN A 349 30.44 -2.49 -25.43
C ASN A 349 28.94 -2.74 -25.15
N GLU A 350 28.59 -2.75 -23.87
CA GLU A 350 27.22 -2.99 -23.40
C GLU A 350 26.32 -1.77 -23.66
N LYS A 351 25.16 -2.00 -24.29
CA LYS A 351 24.14 -0.96 -24.47
C LYS A 351 23.29 -0.85 -23.20
N PRO A 352 22.89 0.37 -22.79
CA PRO A 352 21.97 0.56 -21.67
C PRO A 352 20.73 -0.32 -21.77
N VAL A 353 20.45 -1.03 -20.68
CA VAL A 353 19.40 -2.07 -20.58
C VAL A 353 18.01 -1.50 -20.94
N PHE A 354 17.79 -0.20 -20.66
CA PHE A 354 16.56 0.51 -20.99
C PHE A 354 16.36 0.77 -22.50
N TYR A 355 17.37 0.63 -23.36
CA TYR A 355 17.21 0.79 -24.82
C TYR A 355 16.25 -0.23 -25.45
N VAL A 356 15.96 -1.34 -24.76
CA VAL A 356 14.94 -2.31 -25.18
C VAL A 356 13.57 -2.01 -24.58
N THR A 357 13.52 -1.67 -23.30
CA THR A 357 12.24 -1.47 -22.59
C THR A 357 11.62 -0.09 -22.83
N LEU A 358 12.40 0.96 -23.08
CA LEU A 358 11.87 2.30 -23.35
C LEU A 358 11.07 2.36 -24.67
N PRO A 359 11.54 1.84 -25.81
CA PRO A 359 10.71 1.76 -27.02
C PRO A 359 9.48 0.87 -26.83
N ALA A 360 9.63 -0.27 -26.13
CA ALA A 360 8.52 -1.18 -25.84
C ALA A 360 7.41 -0.50 -24.99
N ALA A 361 7.81 0.21 -23.93
CA ALA A 361 6.90 0.97 -23.07
C ALA A 361 6.26 2.15 -23.82
N PHE A 362 7.01 2.83 -24.70
CA PHE A 362 6.46 3.90 -25.53
C PHE A 362 5.41 3.39 -26.52
N VAL A 363 5.65 2.26 -27.19
CA VAL A 363 4.67 1.62 -28.08
C VAL A 363 3.42 1.18 -27.30
N MET A 364 3.58 0.66 -26.07
CA MET A 364 2.46 0.31 -25.21
C MET A 364 1.68 1.55 -24.75
N PHE A 365 2.36 2.63 -24.34
CA PHE A 365 1.73 3.90 -24.00
C PHE A 365 0.93 4.49 -25.18
N CYS A 366 1.49 4.46 -26.39
CA CYS A 366 0.77 4.87 -27.60
C CYS A 366 -0.47 4.02 -27.86
N TRP A 367 -0.43 2.71 -27.61
CA TRP A 367 -1.60 1.83 -27.69
C TRP A 367 -2.64 2.15 -26.62
N ASP A 368 -2.24 2.34 -25.36
CA ASP A 368 -3.16 2.62 -24.25
C ASP A 368 -3.86 3.97 -24.41
N VAL A 369 -3.13 5.00 -24.90
CA VAL A 369 -3.69 6.30 -25.29
C VAL A 369 -4.63 6.16 -26.48
N ALA A 370 -4.24 5.44 -27.55
CA ALA A 370 -5.10 5.26 -28.72
C ALA A 370 -6.38 4.47 -28.40
N SER A 371 -6.27 3.40 -27.60
CA SER A 371 -7.41 2.58 -27.15
C SER A 371 -8.37 3.40 -26.27
N GLY A 372 -7.85 4.17 -25.31
CA GLY A 372 -8.66 5.11 -24.53
C GLY A 372 -9.35 6.14 -25.41
N TRP A 373 -8.62 6.75 -26.35
CA TRP A 373 -9.20 7.74 -27.27
C TRP A 373 -10.32 7.16 -28.15
N ILE A 374 -10.19 5.91 -28.62
CA ILE A 374 -11.22 5.25 -29.44
C ILE A 374 -12.49 4.99 -28.60
N HIS A 375 -12.35 4.46 -27.39
CA HIS A 375 -13.50 4.05 -26.56
C HIS A 375 -14.04 5.16 -25.63
N ARG A 376 -13.49 6.39 -25.72
CA ARG A 376 -13.76 7.53 -24.83
C ARG A 376 -15.23 7.94 -24.64
N GLN A 377 -16.15 7.49 -25.49
CA GLN A 377 -17.59 7.73 -25.33
C GLN A 377 -18.20 6.73 -24.35
N GLU A 378 -18.02 5.42 -24.58
CA GLU A 378 -18.45 4.36 -23.67
C GLU A 378 -17.87 4.54 -22.25
N THR A 379 -16.58 4.91 -22.13
CA THR A 379 -15.95 5.10 -20.81
C THR A 379 -16.51 6.29 -20.04
N ARG A 380 -16.79 7.41 -20.73
CA ARG A 380 -17.41 8.61 -20.13
C ARG A 380 -18.88 8.37 -19.78
N GLU A 381 -19.62 7.63 -20.60
CA GLU A 381 -21.02 7.28 -20.32
C GLU A 381 -21.14 6.38 -19.09
N ILE A 382 -20.25 5.39 -18.94
CA ILE A 382 -20.15 4.54 -17.74
C ILE A 382 -19.81 5.39 -16.49
N ALA A 383 -18.78 6.23 -16.56
CA ALA A 383 -18.38 7.09 -15.44
C ALA A 383 -19.46 8.12 -15.05
N ALA A 384 -20.16 8.70 -16.03
CA ALA A 384 -21.24 9.65 -15.82
C ALA A 384 -22.51 9.00 -15.27
N LYS A 385 -22.80 7.74 -15.63
CA LYS A 385 -23.88 6.96 -14.99
C LYS A 385 -23.50 6.64 -13.54
N GLY A 386 -22.34 6.04 -13.32
CA GLY A 386 -21.90 5.61 -11.99
C GLY A 386 -21.83 6.76 -10.96
N ARG A 387 -21.48 7.98 -11.40
CA ARG A 387 -21.61 9.19 -10.57
C ARG A 387 -23.05 9.48 -10.14
N ARG A 388 -24.02 9.42 -11.06
CA ARG A 388 -25.43 9.65 -10.74
C ARG A 388 -25.95 8.60 -9.77
N ASP A 389 -25.53 7.35 -9.95
CA ASP A 389 -25.90 6.25 -9.05
C ASP A 389 -25.41 6.56 -7.61
N VAL A 390 -24.13 6.98 -7.43
CA VAL A 390 -23.57 7.43 -6.13
C VAL A 390 -24.28 8.70 -5.59
N GLU A 391 -24.52 9.71 -6.43
CA GLU A 391 -25.20 10.95 -6.03
C GLU A 391 -26.63 10.68 -5.52
N ASN A 392 -27.37 9.80 -6.20
CA ASN A 392 -28.70 9.36 -5.80
C ASN A 392 -28.66 8.59 -4.47
N ALA A 393 -27.71 7.67 -4.29
CA ALA A 393 -27.61 6.86 -3.08
C ALA A 393 -27.19 7.66 -1.85
N ARG A 394 -26.29 8.66 -2.01
CA ARG A 394 -25.98 9.61 -0.93
C ARG A 394 -27.19 10.43 -0.54
N ALA A 395 -27.95 10.94 -1.51
CA ALA A 395 -29.20 11.64 -1.25
C ALA A 395 -30.24 10.74 -0.54
N GLU A 396 -30.34 9.47 -0.91
CA GLU A 396 -31.22 8.52 -0.23
C GLU A 396 -30.78 8.24 1.22
N ARG A 397 -29.47 8.06 1.47
CA ARG A 397 -28.94 7.89 2.84
C ARG A 397 -29.16 9.15 3.69
N GLU A 398 -28.92 10.35 3.16
CA GLU A 398 -29.25 11.61 3.85
C GLU A 398 -30.75 11.75 4.16
N LEU A 399 -31.63 11.27 3.27
CA LEU A 399 -33.07 11.26 3.52
C LEU A 399 -33.47 10.24 4.60
N ARG A 400 -32.85 9.05 4.62
CA ARG A 400 -33.05 8.05 5.69
C ARG A 400 -32.58 8.59 7.05
N GLU A 401 -31.36 9.14 7.13
CA GLU A 401 -30.81 9.74 8.36
C GLU A 401 -31.69 10.90 8.89
N ARG A 402 -32.23 11.75 7.99
CA ARG A 402 -33.18 12.81 8.38
C ARG A 402 -34.52 12.24 8.83
N GLY A 403 -35.04 11.19 8.18
CA GLY A 403 -36.29 10.53 8.56
C GLY A 403 -36.22 9.87 9.94
N GLU A 404 -35.12 9.16 10.23
CA GLU A 404 -34.86 8.60 11.56
C GLU A 404 -34.70 9.72 12.62
N SER A 405 -33.99 10.80 12.28
CA SER A 405 -33.83 11.98 13.15
C SER A 405 -35.14 12.72 13.44
N GLN A 406 -36.17 12.56 12.60
CA GLN A 406 -37.51 13.14 12.78
C GLN A 406 -38.53 12.17 13.42
N SER A 407 -38.14 10.93 13.72
CA SER A 407 -39.03 9.89 14.24
C SER A 407 -39.05 9.63 15.77
N PRO A 408 -38.60 10.52 16.69
CA PRO A 408 -38.74 10.28 18.14
C PRO A 408 -39.98 10.93 18.81
N GLU A 409 -41.04 11.32 18.07
CA GLU A 409 -42.18 12.05 18.68
C GLU A 409 -43.60 11.61 18.24
N ILE A 410 -43.77 10.43 17.59
CA ILE A 410 -45.11 9.88 17.26
C ILE A 410 -45.28 8.45 17.81
N LEU A 411 -45.23 8.31 19.14
CA LEU A 411 -45.68 7.09 19.84
C LEU A 411 -46.13 7.36 21.30
N GLY A 412 -46.69 8.56 21.56
CA GLY A 412 -46.96 9.05 22.92
C GLY A 412 -48.17 9.97 23.07
N PHE A 413 -49.24 9.78 22.28
CA PHE A 413 -50.43 10.66 22.31
C PHE A 413 -51.79 9.93 22.20
N GLU A 414 -51.93 8.76 22.83
CA GLU A 414 -53.25 8.13 23.09
C GLU A 414 -53.46 7.83 24.60
N GLN A 415 -53.09 8.76 25.50
CA GLN A 415 -53.35 8.54 26.93
C GLN A 415 -53.57 9.80 27.79
N ASP A 416 -54.30 10.82 27.31
CA ASP A 416 -54.95 11.79 28.22
C ASP A 416 -56.15 12.54 27.60
N MET A 417 -57.35 11.95 27.60
CA MET A 417 -58.60 12.66 27.24
C MET A 417 -59.89 12.03 27.82
N SER A 418 -59.97 11.84 29.14
CA SER A 418 -61.25 11.57 29.84
C SER A 418 -61.31 12.12 31.27
N GLY A 419 -60.61 13.23 31.52
CA GLY A 419 -60.60 13.92 32.82
C GLY A 419 -61.82 14.82 33.07
N LEU A 420 -62.67 14.39 34.01
CA LEU A 420 -63.55 15.24 34.83
C LEU A 420 -64.73 15.98 34.15
N HIS A 421 -65.89 15.31 34.04
CA HIS A 421 -67.19 16.00 34.11
C HIS A 421 -68.25 15.29 34.98
N ARG A 422 -68.33 15.74 36.24
CA ARG A 422 -69.55 16.00 37.03
C ARG A 422 -70.49 14.84 37.43
N ARG A 423 -70.74 14.78 38.75
CA ARG A 423 -71.85 14.13 39.51
C ARG A 423 -73.16 13.99 38.70
N THR A 424 -74.01 12.98 38.88
CA THR A 424 -74.72 12.60 40.15
C THR A 424 -75.51 11.28 39.95
N ALA A 425 -75.97 10.62 41.03
CA ALA A 425 -76.97 9.52 41.07
C ALA A 425 -76.51 8.16 40.49
N GLU A 426 -77.07 6.99 40.83
CA GLU A 426 -77.61 6.44 42.11
C GLU A 426 -77.78 4.90 41.96
N ARG A 427 -77.61 4.14 43.06
CA ARG A 427 -78.23 2.82 43.37
C ARG A 427 -77.87 1.49 42.62
N THR A 428 -78.03 0.43 43.42
CA THR A 428 -78.38 -1.00 43.14
C THR A 428 -77.41 -1.95 42.38
N ASP A 429 -76.67 -2.73 43.19
CA ASP A 429 -76.79 -4.20 43.41
C ASP A 429 -76.31 -5.26 42.37
N ASP A 430 -76.10 -6.48 42.92
CA ASP A 430 -75.73 -7.81 42.37
C ASP A 430 -74.34 -7.94 41.67
N GLU A 431 -73.39 -8.75 42.17
CA GLU A 431 -73.25 -10.23 42.02
C GLU A 431 -73.08 -10.69 40.55
N ILE A 432 -72.16 -11.59 40.17
CA ILE A 432 -71.87 -12.94 40.71
C ILE A 432 -70.36 -13.29 40.60
N SER A 433 -69.89 -14.21 41.45
CA SER A 433 -68.53 -14.78 41.45
C SER A 433 -68.40 -16.14 40.73
N PHE A 434 -67.32 -16.35 39.97
CA PHE A 434 -66.65 -17.65 39.73
C PHE A 434 -65.23 -17.42 39.14
N GLY A 435 -64.17 -18.16 39.48
CA GLY A 435 -64.01 -19.11 40.59
C GLY A 435 -63.00 -20.24 40.31
N ALA A 436 -61.83 -20.21 40.97
CA ALA A 436 -60.86 -21.31 41.14
C ALA A 436 -60.18 -21.90 39.87
N ALA A 437 -59.08 -22.67 39.93
CA ALA A 437 -57.91 -22.70 40.85
C ALA A 437 -56.78 -23.58 40.25
N ASN A 438 -55.55 -23.44 40.78
CA ASN A 438 -54.48 -24.46 40.99
C ASN A 438 -53.10 -23.76 41.04
N THR A 439 -52.48 -23.55 42.21
CA THR A 439 -51.49 -24.47 42.86
C THR A 439 -50.33 -24.88 41.93
N SER A 440 -49.08 -24.39 42.01
CA SER A 440 -48.21 -23.87 43.10
C SER A 440 -47.44 -24.93 43.91
N LEU A 441 -46.30 -24.52 44.50
CA LEU A 441 -45.23 -25.33 45.17
C LEU A 441 -44.37 -26.17 44.19
N ALA A 442 -43.10 -26.52 44.42
CA ALA A 442 -42.10 -26.23 45.48
C ALA A 442 -40.68 -26.68 45.01
N SER A 443 -39.51 -26.32 45.58
CA SER A 443 -39.10 -25.22 46.50
C SER A 443 -37.59 -25.29 46.85
N LYS A 444 -36.98 -24.16 47.30
CA LYS A 444 -35.86 -24.05 48.29
C LYS A 444 -34.46 -24.61 47.86
N THR A 445 -33.28 -24.24 48.44
CA THR A 445 -32.79 -23.29 49.49
C THR A 445 -31.25 -23.13 49.28
N SER A 446 -30.43 -22.26 49.90
CA SER A 446 -30.52 -21.15 50.89
C SER A 446 -29.13 -20.45 50.91
N ASN A 447 -29.00 -19.11 50.99
CA ASN A 447 -28.66 -18.29 52.19
C ASN A 447 -27.83 -17.06 51.70
N SER A 448 -27.66 -15.94 52.40
CA SER A 448 -28.30 -15.34 53.59
C SER A 448 -27.86 -13.87 53.72
N ASN A 449 -28.76 -12.96 54.07
CA ASN A 449 -28.45 -11.59 54.53
C ASN A 449 -28.50 -11.54 56.07
N PRO A 450 -27.78 -10.62 56.77
CA PRO A 450 -28.34 -9.27 56.97
C PRO A 450 -27.32 -8.10 57.14
N ASP A 451 -27.89 -6.93 57.43
CA ASP A 451 -27.31 -5.74 58.09
C ASP A 451 -26.41 -4.76 57.29
N ARG A 452 -26.12 -3.61 57.93
CA ARG A 452 -26.26 -2.26 57.34
C ARG A 452 -25.33 -1.22 58.01
N GLU A 453 -25.21 -0.03 57.39
CA GLU A 453 -24.60 1.23 57.91
C GLU A 453 -23.05 1.29 57.84
N MET A 454 -22.43 2.11 56.95
CA MET A 454 -22.04 3.55 57.11
C MET A 454 -20.85 3.77 58.09
N PRO A 455 -20.06 4.89 58.05
CA PRO A 455 -19.94 6.00 57.06
C PRO A 455 -18.48 6.56 56.82
N LEU A 456 -18.36 7.68 56.07
CA LEU A 456 -17.27 8.73 56.07
C LEU A 456 -15.83 8.36 55.59
N SER A 457 -14.89 9.30 55.30
CA SER A 457 -14.88 10.61 54.56
C SER A 457 -13.43 11.21 54.46
N VAL A 458 -13.32 12.54 54.20
CA VAL A 458 -12.10 13.42 54.20
C VAL A 458 -11.20 13.35 52.94
N SER A 459 -10.89 14.38 52.13
CA SER A 459 -11.15 15.85 52.00
C SER A 459 -10.02 16.86 52.37
N VAL A 460 -9.49 17.58 51.37
CA VAL A 460 -8.72 18.86 51.41
C VAL A 460 -9.01 19.57 50.06
N LEU A 461 -9.65 20.75 49.92
CA LEU A 461 -9.29 22.15 50.31
C LEU A 461 -8.09 22.70 49.48
N VAL A 462 -8.02 23.95 48.95
CA VAL A 462 -8.81 25.21 49.04
C VAL A 462 -8.47 26.07 47.76
N ASP A 463 -9.01 27.23 47.32
CA ASP A 463 -9.94 28.28 47.83
C ASP A 463 -10.71 28.98 46.65
N LYS A 464 -11.00 30.30 46.74
CA LYS A 464 -11.72 31.18 45.78
C LYS A 464 -11.08 32.57 45.60
N ASP A 465 -11.44 33.30 44.53
CA ASP A 465 -11.67 34.78 44.44
C ASP A 465 -11.88 35.26 42.97
N LYS A 466 -12.45 36.44 42.62
CA LYS A 466 -13.47 37.35 43.23
C LYS A 466 -13.93 38.42 42.19
N PHE A 467 -15.24 38.55 41.91
CA PHE A 467 -15.93 39.74 41.29
C PHE A 467 -15.46 40.26 39.90
N PRO A 468 -16.18 41.20 39.24
CA PRO A 468 -17.51 41.78 39.50
C PRO A 468 -18.55 41.60 38.35
N GLU A 469 -19.71 42.21 38.58
CA GLU A 469 -20.95 42.30 37.78
C GLU A 469 -21.04 43.63 37.00
N LEU A 470 -21.79 43.71 35.87
CA LEU A 470 -22.47 44.93 35.36
C LEU A 470 -23.28 44.73 34.05
N GLU A 471 -24.58 45.07 34.11
CA GLU A 471 -25.50 45.71 33.14
C GLU A 471 -25.60 45.35 31.63
N ALA A 472 -26.81 45.61 31.08
CA ALA A 472 -27.16 45.50 29.66
C ALA A 472 -28.23 46.53 29.23
N PRO A 473 -28.14 47.09 28.01
CA PRO A 473 -29.27 47.70 27.29
C PRO A 473 -29.61 46.92 25.98
N GLY A 474 -30.81 47.02 25.38
CA GLY A 474 -32.01 47.76 25.80
C GLY A 474 -32.71 48.49 24.63
N VAL A 475 -33.45 47.77 23.78
CA VAL A 475 -34.25 48.29 22.63
C VAL A 475 -35.45 47.33 22.44
N SER A 476 -36.71 47.62 22.75
CA SER A 476 -37.72 48.50 22.10
C SER A 476 -37.96 48.21 20.58
N SER A 477 -39.18 48.21 20.02
CA SER A 477 -40.55 48.16 20.58
C SER A 477 -41.59 48.03 19.44
N LEU A 478 -42.66 47.24 19.62
CA LEU A 478 -43.96 47.28 18.88
C LEU A 478 -43.89 46.91 17.35
N ASP A 479 -44.94 46.42 16.67
CA ASP A 479 -46.36 46.64 16.92
C ASP A 479 -47.39 45.58 16.39
N ASN A 480 -48.56 45.56 17.03
CA ASN A 480 -49.95 45.14 16.64
C ASN A 480 -50.30 43.97 15.63
N LYS A 481 -51.02 42.96 16.19
CA LYS A 481 -52.35 42.41 15.79
C LYS A 481 -52.67 41.92 14.35
N ARG A 482 -53.03 40.64 14.23
CA ARG A 482 -54.42 40.07 14.12
C ARG A 482 -54.33 38.53 14.04
N LEU A 483 -54.88 37.75 14.99
CA LEU A 483 -56.28 37.31 15.16
C LEU A 483 -56.84 36.47 13.98
N ALA A 484 -57.20 35.22 14.28
CA ALA A 484 -57.48 34.14 13.33
C ALA A 484 -58.92 34.08 12.77
N LEU A 485 -59.10 33.34 11.67
CA LEU A 485 -60.39 32.81 11.20
C LEU A 485 -60.18 31.59 10.28
N ALA A 486 -61.07 30.60 10.44
CA ALA A 486 -61.64 29.59 9.50
C ALA A 486 -61.05 29.40 8.07
N SER A 487 -61.14 28.21 7.42
CA SER A 487 -61.57 26.85 7.82
C SER A 487 -61.42 25.86 6.64
N SER A 488 -61.43 24.55 6.93
CA SER A 488 -61.59 23.41 6.00
C SER A 488 -60.38 23.03 5.11
N PRO A 489 -60.18 21.73 4.81
CA PRO A 489 -59.13 21.24 3.92
C PRO A 489 -59.60 21.00 2.47
N GLU A 490 -58.73 21.26 1.51
CA GLU A 490 -58.83 20.79 0.11
C GLU A 490 -57.56 20.01 -0.28
N PRO A 491 -57.61 19.11 -1.28
CA PRO A 491 -56.55 18.15 -1.54
C PRO A 491 -55.29 18.79 -2.15
N ILE A 492 -54.12 18.37 -1.67
CA ILE A 492 -52.82 18.81 -2.19
C ILE A 492 -52.57 18.19 -3.57
N ASP A 493 -52.50 19.03 -4.61
CA ASP A 493 -52.12 18.61 -5.97
C ASP A 493 -50.64 18.21 -6.02
N SER A 494 -50.36 16.98 -6.47
CA SER A 494 -49.05 16.32 -6.38
C SER A 494 -48.05 16.78 -7.45
N ARG A 495 -48.10 18.08 -7.80
CA ARG A 495 -47.29 18.71 -8.84
C ARG A 495 -46.40 19.86 -8.37
N GLN A 496 -46.63 20.43 -7.18
CA GLN A 496 -45.80 21.54 -6.67
C GLN A 496 -44.54 21.08 -5.92
N THR A 497 -44.45 19.80 -5.54
CA THR A 497 -43.31 19.23 -4.79
C THR A 497 -42.12 18.84 -5.66
N THR A 498 -42.24 18.83 -7.00
CA THR A 498 -41.10 18.62 -7.90
C THR A 498 -40.30 19.91 -8.14
N ASP A 499 -41.00 21.01 -8.40
CA ASP A 499 -40.35 22.26 -8.83
C ASP A 499 -39.55 22.90 -7.69
N THR A 500 -40.05 22.85 -6.45
CA THR A 500 -39.36 23.38 -5.27
C THR A 500 -38.05 22.64 -4.95
N VAL A 501 -38.01 21.32 -5.17
CA VAL A 501 -36.79 20.51 -4.96
C VAL A 501 -35.74 20.80 -6.04
N ASP A 502 -36.17 21.09 -7.27
CA ASP A 502 -35.26 21.49 -8.35
C ASP A 502 -34.82 22.96 -8.22
N GLU A 503 -35.60 23.86 -7.61
CA GLU A 503 -35.14 25.21 -7.24
C GLU A 503 -34.12 25.20 -6.10
N GLU A 504 -34.35 24.45 -5.00
CA GLU A 504 -33.33 24.30 -3.96
C GLU A 504 -32.04 23.69 -4.51
N LYS A 505 -32.13 22.64 -5.35
CA LYS A 505 -30.96 22.06 -6.03
C LYS A 505 -30.22 23.04 -6.93
N ARG A 506 -30.90 24.01 -7.57
CA ARG A 506 -30.24 25.08 -8.34
C ARG A 506 -29.51 26.06 -7.41
N VAL A 507 -30.16 26.52 -6.34
CA VAL A 507 -29.57 27.46 -5.37
C VAL A 507 -28.33 26.87 -4.68
N TYR A 508 -28.34 25.58 -4.35
CA TYR A 508 -27.15 24.90 -3.80
C TYR A 508 -26.02 24.70 -4.83
N ARG A 509 -26.33 24.65 -6.14
CA ARG A 509 -25.34 24.48 -7.21
C ARG A 509 -24.60 25.78 -7.53
N ASP A 510 -25.34 26.90 -7.61
CA ASP A 510 -24.78 28.25 -7.83
C ASP A 510 -23.80 28.69 -6.73
N GLN A 511 -23.87 28.11 -5.53
CA GLN A 511 -22.96 28.45 -4.42
C GLN A 511 -21.54 27.88 -4.52
N GLN A 512 -21.23 27.03 -5.50
CA GLN A 512 -19.87 26.46 -5.67
C GLN A 512 -19.06 27.06 -6.83
N ASP A 513 -19.72 27.53 -7.90
CA ASP A 513 -19.05 27.93 -9.14
C ASP A 513 -18.48 29.37 -9.11
N GLY A 514 -17.41 29.53 -8.33
CA GLY A 514 -16.48 30.65 -8.53
C GLY A 514 -15.73 30.55 -9.87
N PRO A 515 -15.12 31.65 -10.36
CA PRO A 515 -14.38 31.63 -11.62
C PRO A 515 -13.21 30.61 -11.55
N PRO A 516 -12.92 29.90 -12.66
CA PRO A 516 -12.01 28.75 -12.65
C PRO A 516 -10.62 29.09 -12.11
N THR A 517 -10.10 28.17 -11.30
CA THR A 517 -8.80 28.25 -10.62
C THR A 517 -7.86 27.20 -11.17
N LEU A 518 -6.55 27.33 -10.95
CA LEU A 518 -5.61 26.29 -11.39
C LEU A 518 -5.83 24.95 -10.66
N VAL A 519 -6.31 24.96 -9.41
CA VAL A 519 -6.72 23.72 -8.72
C VAL A 519 -8.00 23.12 -9.32
N SER A 520 -9.03 23.90 -9.65
CA SER A 520 -10.22 23.34 -10.31
C SER A 520 -9.90 22.85 -11.73
N LEU A 521 -9.20 23.66 -12.53
CA LEU A 521 -8.77 23.28 -13.88
C LEU A 521 -7.88 22.03 -13.91
N SER A 522 -7.00 21.84 -12.92
CA SER A 522 -6.18 20.62 -12.83
C SER A 522 -6.97 19.41 -12.30
N ALA A 523 -7.95 19.62 -11.40
CA ALA A 523 -8.87 18.56 -10.97
C ALA A 523 -9.81 18.12 -12.10
N ASP A 524 -10.32 19.05 -12.89
CA ASP A 524 -11.18 18.78 -14.06
C ASP A 524 -10.39 18.15 -15.20
N LEU A 525 -9.15 18.59 -15.46
CA LEU A 525 -8.25 17.92 -16.39
C LEU A 525 -7.91 16.50 -15.92
N TYR A 526 -7.64 16.29 -14.63
CA TYR A 526 -7.36 14.96 -14.08
C TYR A 526 -8.58 14.03 -14.17
N ARG A 527 -9.79 14.52 -13.83
CA ARG A 527 -11.06 13.81 -14.02
C ARG A 527 -11.29 13.47 -15.50
N TRP A 528 -11.07 14.43 -16.40
CA TRP A 528 -11.17 14.22 -17.84
C TRP A 528 -10.17 13.16 -18.34
N LEU A 529 -8.94 13.13 -17.81
CA LEU A 529 -7.94 12.10 -18.10
C LEU A 529 -8.38 10.73 -17.57
N GLN A 530 -8.89 10.62 -16.34
CA GLN A 530 -9.44 9.38 -15.79
C GLN A 530 -10.59 8.81 -16.64
N GLU A 531 -11.51 9.66 -17.10
CA GLU A 531 -12.65 9.22 -17.91
C GLU A 531 -12.29 8.90 -19.37
N THR A 532 -11.31 9.60 -19.94
CA THR A 532 -10.92 9.47 -21.37
C THR A 532 -9.84 8.41 -21.57
N PHE A 533 -8.95 8.24 -20.60
CA PHE A 533 -7.82 7.31 -20.63
C PHE A 533 -7.73 6.55 -19.29
N PRO A 534 -8.75 5.75 -18.93
CA PRO A 534 -8.80 5.06 -17.63
C PRO A 534 -7.58 4.18 -17.40
N THR A 535 -7.23 3.32 -18.37
CA THR A 535 -6.03 2.47 -18.30
C THR A 535 -4.75 3.28 -18.09
N VAL A 536 -4.48 4.30 -18.90
CA VAL A 536 -3.29 5.14 -18.77
C VAL A 536 -3.23 5.80 -17.40
N THR A 537 -4.34 6.33 -16.91
CA THR A 537 -4.39 7.08 -15.64
C THR A 537 -4.23 6.15 -14.43
N VAL A 538 -4.79 4.93 -14.48
CA VAL A 538 -4.54 3.86 -13.50
C VAL A 538 -3.07 3.44 -13.53
N VAL A 539 -2.50 3.12 -14.69
CA VAL A 539 -1.08 2.72 -14.81
C VAL A 539 -0.15 3.82 -14.28
N VAL A 540 -0.36 5.08 -14.67
CA VAL A 540 0.44 6.22 -14.21
C VAL A 540 0.28 6.48 -12.70
N SER A 541 -0.91 6.29 -12.12
CA SER A 541 -1.12 6.45 -10.67
C SER A 541 -0.58 5.29 -9.82
N HIS A 542 -0.38 4.10 -10.41
CA HIS A 542 0.29 2.96 -9.77
C HIS A 542 1.80 2.88 -10.07
N MET A 543 2.33 3.67 -11.01
CA MET A 543 3.76 3.67 -11.30
C MET A 543 4.59 4.11 -10.09
N PRO A 544 5.73 3.45 -9.81
CA PRO A 544 6.54 3.66 -8.61
C PRO A 544 7.41 4.93 -8.69
N PHE A 545 6.86 6.07 -9.14
CA PHE A 545 7.54 7.36 -9.16
C PHE A 545 8.20 7.75 -7.81
N PRO A 546 7.60 7.46 -6.63
CA PRO A 546 8.26 7.68 -5.34
C PRO A 546 9.59 6.94 -5.15
N LEU A 547 9.84 5.85 -5.88
CA LEU A 547 11.14 5.17 -5.86
C LEU A 547 12.26 6.06 -6.39
N VAL A 548 12.00 6.83 -7.44
CA VAL A 548 13.04 7.53 -8.21
C VAL A 548 13.86 8.50 -7.34
N PRO A 549 13.25 9.48 -6.60
CA PRO A 549 14.03 10.35 -5.72
C PRO A 549 14.62 9.61 -4.51
N PHE A 550 13.94 8.56 -4.00
CA PHE A 550 14.48 7.72 -2.94
C PHE A 550 15.75 6.99 -3.38
N ALA A 551 15.72 6.33 -4.54
CA ALA A 551 16.82 5.55 -5.06
C ALA A 551 18.03 6.43 -5.35
N PHE A 552 17.85 7.56 -6.04
CA PHE A 552 18.93 8.53 -6.26
C PHE A 552 19.53 9.05 -4.95
N ALA A 553 18.70 9.43 -3.97
CA ALA A 553 19.20 9.86 -2.67
C ALA A 553 19.97 8.75 -1.94
N MET A 554 19.47 7.51 -1.96
CA MET A 554 20.17 6.36 -1.36
C MET A 554 21.49 6.03 -2.10
N PHE A 555 21.56 6.23 -3.43
CA PHE A 555 22.81 6.12 -4.17
C PHE A 555 23.82 7.20 -3.76
N VAL A 556 23.39 8.45 -3.61
CA VAL A 556 24.25 9.56 -3.14
C VAL A 556 24.73 9.32 -1.70
N LEU A 557 23.84 8.89 -0.81
CA LEU A 557 24.16 8.52 0.57
C LEU A 557 25.14 7.34 0.67
N VAL A 558 25.03 6.30 -0.17
CA VAL A 558 26.03 5.21 -0.21
C VAL A 558 27.35 5.69 -0.81
N GLN A 559 27.33 6.51 -1.87
CA GLN A 559 28.55 7.09 -2.44
C GLN A 559 29.26 8.03 -1.44
N ALA A 560 28.51 8.66 -0.54
CA ALA A 560 29.07 9.37 0.60
C ALA A 560 29.82 8.42 1.55
N LEU A 561 29.28 7.24 1.87
CA LEU A 561 29.99 6.22 2.66
C LEU A 561 31.26 5.69 1.95
N VAL A 562 31.25 5.59 0.62
CA VAL A 562 32.46 5.25 -0.18
C VAL A 562 33.52 6.35 -0.03
N THR A 563 33.22 7.59 -0.43
CA THR A 563 34.21 8.69 -0.46
C THR A 563 34.72 9.09 0.93
N LYS A 564 34.00 8.74 2.01
CA LYS A 564 34.39 9.01 3.41
C LYS A 564 35.07 7.82 4.12
N GLY A 565 35.32 6.72 3.42
CA GLY A 565 36.13 5.60 3.89
C GLY A 565 35.38 4.54 4.71
N TRP A 566 34.05 4.62 4.84
CA TRP A 566 33.26 3.61 5.56
C TRP A 566 33.13 2.29 4.80
N VAL A 567 32.93 2.34 3.47
CA VAL A 567 32.86 1.12 2.65
C VAL A 567 34.17 0.32 2.68
N PRO A 568 35.37 0.93 2.56
CA PRO A 568 36.63 0.24 2.84
C PRO A 568 36.71 -0.41 4.23
N VAL A 569 36.24 0.26 5.30
CA VAL A 569 36.20 -0.35 6.65
C VAL A 569 35.28 -1.58 6.69
N PHE A 570 34.11 -1.52 6.06
CA PHE A 570 33.20 -2.67 5.96
C PHE A 570 33.82 -3.80 5.11
N ALA A 571 34.57 -3.47 4.06
CA ALA A 571 35.25 -4.44 3.20
C ALA A 571 36.43 -5.15 3.90
N TYR A 572 37.22 -4.45 4.72
CA TYR A 572 38.22 -5.08 5.60
C TYR A 572 37.57 -5.97 6.69
N GLY A 573 36.40 -5.56 7.21
CA GLY A 573 35.61 -6.40 8.12
C GLY A 573 35.09 -7.67 7.42
N TRP A 574 34.65 -7.56 6.17
CA TRP A 574 34.21 -8.67 5.34
C TRP A 574 35.36 -9.62 4.98
N ASP A 575 36.53 -9.09 4.61
CA ASP A 575 37.76 -9.89 4.39
C ASP A 575 38.13 -10.71 5.63
N HIS A 576 38.10 -10.11 6.82
CA HIS A 576 38.37 -10.85 8.06
C HIS A 576 37.31 -11.93 8.34
N TRP A 577 36.05 -11.69 7.98
CA TRP A 577 35.00 -12.71 8.08
C TRP A 577 35.22 -13.87 7.10
N VAL A 578 35.49 -13.59 5.83
CA VAL A 578 35.68 -14.62 4.79
C VAL A 578 36.96 -15.42 5.02
N SER A 579 38.08 -14.77 5.37
CA SER A 579 39.35 -15.46 5.67
C SER A 579 39.28 -16.36 6.92
N LYS A 580 38.33 -16.12 7.83
CA LYS A 580 38.05 -17.01 8.99
C LYS A 580 37.03 -18.10 8.73
N THR A 581 36.08 -17.90 7.81
CA THR A 581 34.89 -18.77 7.67
C THR A 581 34.76 -19.46 6.30
N GLY A 582 35.61 -19.11 5.34
CA GLY A 582 35.67 -19.70 4.00
C GLY A 582 34.40 -19.51 3.17
N THR A 583 34.26 -20.29 2.10
CA THR A 583 33.11 -20.20 1.18
C THR A 583 31.76 -20.38 1.88
N VAL A 584 31.66 -21.31 2.85
CA VAL A 584 30.40 -21.59 3.57
C VAL A 584 29.98 -20.39 4.41
N GLY A 585 30.91 -19.76 5.14
CA GLY A 585 30.62 -18.54 5.90
C GLY A 585 30.49 -17.29 5.03
N ALA A 586 31.08 -17.25 3.84
CA ALA A 586 30.81 -16.22 2.84
C ALA A 586 29.34 -16.27 2.37
N VAL A 587 28.79 -17.46 2.09
CA VAL A 587 27.34 -17.61 1.82
C VAL A 587 26.52 -17.24 3.07
N GLY A 588 26.72 -17.95 4.19
CA GLY A 588 25.89 -17.75 5.39
C GLY A 588 25.92 -16.31 5.91
N GLY A 589 27.10 -15.69 5.93
CA GLY A 589 27.30 -14.30 6.35
C GLY A 589 26.70 -13.29 5.38
N MET A 590 26.90 -13.42 4.06
CA MET A 590 26.39 -12.45 3.09
C MET A 590 24.87 -12.53 2.95
N GLY A 591 24.29 -13.74 2.99
CA GLY A 591 22.84 -13.92 3.02
C GLY A 591 22.20 -13.31 4.26
N PHE A 592 22.77 -13.58 5.45
CA PHE A 592 22.31 -13.00 6.72
C PHE A 592 22.42 -11.47 6.75
N LEU A 593 23.59 -10.93 6.35
CA LEU A 593 23.85 -9.50 6.28
C LEU A 593 22.89 -8.79 5.32
N SER A 594 22.63 -9.39 4.14
CA SER A 594 21.68 -8.87 3.16
C SER A 594 20.26 -8.80 3.72
N VAL A 595 19.76 -9.86 4.36
CA VAL A 595 18.41 -9.88 4.94
C VAL A 595 18.26 -8.85 6.06
N ILE A 596 19.25 -8.73 6.95
CA ILE A 596 19.21 -7.71 8.01
C ILE A 596 19.26 -6.31 7.40
N LEU A 597 20.20 -6.04 6.49
CA LEU A 597 20.33 -4.72 5.89
C LEU A 597 19.11 -4.32 5.05
N CYS A 598 18.33 -5.24 4.47
CA CYS A 598 17.06 -4.88 3.82
C CYS A 598 16.15 -4.06 4.76
N ASN A 599 16.18 -4.31 6.07
CA ASN A 599 15.42 -3.59 7.07
C ASN A 599 16.09 -2.28 7.55
N PHE A 600 17.42 -2.14 7.39
CA PHE A 600 18.24 -1.07 8.00
C PHE A 600 19.05 -0.20 7.02
N ALA A 601 19.04 -0.52 5.72
CA ALA A 601 19.58 0.27 4.62
C ALA A 601 18.44 0.75 3.70
N GLY A 602 17.27 1.02 4.31
CA GLY A 602 16.14 1.72 3.72
C GLY A 602 15.21 0.82 2.91
N THR A 603 15.78 -0.02 2.03
CA THR A 603 15.11 -1.10 1.29
C THR A 603 16.14 -2.15 0.87
N ASN A 604 15.67 -3.25 0.27
CA ASN A 604 16.47 -4.16 -0.54
C ASN A 604 17.32 -3.47 -1.63
N ILE A 605 16.85 -2.38 -2.24
CA ILE A 605 17.63 -1.60 -3.22
C ILE A 605 18.83 -0.93 -2.55
N GLY A 606 18.61 -0.15 -1.48
CA GLY A 606 19.69 0.51 -0.73
C GLY A 606 20.72 -0.48 -0.18
N THR A 607 20.26 -1.66 0.24
CA THR A 607 21.10 -2.79 0.66
C THR A 607 21.99 -3.30 -0.46
N THR A 608 21.41 -3.55 -1.64
CA THR A 608 22.15 -4.06 -2.80
C THR A 608 23.23 -3.07 -3.22
N ILE A 609 22.93 -1.78 -3.23
CA ILE A 609 23.90 -0.72 -3.56
C ILE A 609 25.07 -0.73 -2.57
N LEU A 610 24.78 -0.74 -1.26
CA LEU A 610 25.81 -0.76 -0.22
C LEU A 610 26.69 -2.00 -0.29
N LEU A 611 26.09 -3.19 -0.37
CA LEU A 611 26.84 -4.45 -0.37
C LEU A 611 27.60 -4.70 -1.68
N SER A 612 27.06 -4.27 -2.84
CA SER A 612 27.83 -4.25 -4.10
C SER A 612 29.12 -3.44 -3.96
N ARG A 613 29.06 -2.25 -3.33
CA ARG A 613 30.27 -1.44 -3.08
C ARG A 613 31.22 -2.09 -2.07
N VAL A 614 30.72 -2.76 -1.04
CA VAL A 614 31.57 -3.52 -0.10
C VAL A 614 32.32 -4.66 -0.81
N ILE A 615 31.68 -5.35 -1.76
CA ILE A 615 32.31 -6.43 -2.53
C ILE A 615 33.31 -5.87 -3.57
N GLN A 616 33.02 -4.74 -4.24
CA GLN A 616 33.96 -4.05 -5.13
C GLN A 616 35.22 -3.54 -4.37
N ALA A 617 35.04 -2.98 -3.18
CA ALA A 617 36.15 -2.59 -2.31
C ALA A 617 36.93 -3.81 -1.78
N TRP A 618 36.25 -4.93 -1.47
CA TRP A 618 36.88 -6.18 -1.05
C TRP A 618 37.74 -6.79 -2.16
N GLN A 619 37.27 -6.78 -3.41
CA GLN A 619 38.09 -7.14 -4.56
C GLN A 619 39.33 -6.23 -4.65
N THR A 620 39.15 -4.91 -4.55
CA THR A 620 40.27 -3.94 -4.61
C THR A 620 41.30 -4.15 -3.49
N ILE A 621 40.89 -4.64 -2.31
CA ILE A 621 41.79 -5.05 -1.22
C ILE A 621 42.63 -6.26 -1.65
N HIS A 622 42.00 -7.29 -2.21
CA HIS A 622 42.69 -8.49 -2.67
C HIS A 622 43.68 -8.20 -3.80
N ASP A 623 43.26 -7.44 -4.82
CA ASP A 623 44.09 -7.04 -5.96
C ASP A 623 45.38 -6.32 -5.49
N LYS A 624 45.27 -5.43 -4.49
CA LYS A 624 46.41 -4.70 -3.92
C LYS A 624 47.26 -5.53 -2.93
N SER A 625 46.70 -6.60 -2.37
CA SER A 625 47.42 -7.52 -1.48
C SER A 625 48.24 -8.59 -2.22
N GLY A 626 47.89 -8.86 -3.49
CA GLY A 626 48.44 -9.98 -4.26
C GLY A 626 47.92 -11.37 -3.84
N ILE A 627 46.98 -11.44 -2.88
CA ILE A 627 46.31 -12.67 -2.45
C ILE A 627 44.99 -12.77 -3.22
N PRO A 628 44.84 -13.70 -4.18
CA PRO A 628 43.62 -13.77 -5.00
C PRO A 628 42.42 -14.35 -4.21
N ILE A 629 41.24 -13.78 -4.45
CA ILE A 629 39.97 -14.44 -4.06
C ILE A 629 39.79 -15.67 -4.95
N SER A 630 39.42 -16.82 -4.39
CA SER A 630 39.04 -17.98 -5.20
C SER A 630 37.69 -17.74 -5.90
N GLU A 631 37.56 -18.11 -7.18
CA GLU A 631 36.32 -18.02 -7.99
C GLU A 631 35.09 -18.46 -7.18
N ARG A 632 35.15 -19.66 -6.58
CA ARG A 632 34.09 -20.22 -5.73
C ARG A 632 33.60 -19.27 -4.65
N THR A 633 34.50 -18.63 -3.90
CA THR A 633 34.17 -17.75 -2.77
C THR A 633 33.69 -16.37 -3.22
N PHE A 634 34.18 -15.87 -4.36
CA PHE A 634 33.66 -14.65 -4.97
C PHE A 634 32.19 -14.83 -5.40
N TRP A 635 31.91 -15.82 -6.24
CA TRP A 635 30.53 -16.09 -6.70
C TRP A 635 29.61 -16.55 -5.58
N ALA A 636 30.10 -17.26 -4.56
CA ALA A 636 29.36 -17.55 -3.33
C ALA A 636 28.87 -16.28 -2.64
N THR A 637 29.72 -15.26 -2.53
CA THR A 637 29.37 -13.96 -1.95
C THR A 637 28.32 -13.26 -2.82
N VAL A 638 28.55 -13.15 -4.14
CA VAL A 638 27.68 -12.43 -5.07
C VAL A 638 26.29 -13.06 -5.20
N TYR A 639 26.18 -14.38 -5.40
CA TYR A 639 24.88 -15.05 -5.50
C TYR A 639 24.17 -15.20 -4.14
N SER A 640 24.89 -15.27 -3.03
CA SER A 640 24.25 -15.24 -1.71
C SER A 640 23.72 -13.84 -1.36
N MET A 641 24.37 -12.78 -1.84
CA MET A 641 23.81 -11.43 -1.79
C MET A 641 22.53 -11.35 -2.63
N ALA A 642 22.54 -11.91 -3.85
CA ALA A 642 21.37 -11.95 -4.72
C ALA A 642 20.15 -12.63 -4.07
N LEU A 643 20.34 -13.82 -3.45
CA LEU A 643 19.28 -14.47 -2.67
C LEU A 643 18.84 -13.60 -1.49
N GLY A 644 19.81 -13.09 -0.71
CA GLY A 644 19.54 -12.34 0.51
C GLY A 644 18.80 -11.01 0.30
N VAL A 645 19.03 -10.29 -0.80
CA VAL A 645 18.31 -9.03 -1.09
C VAL A 645 16.92 -9.26 -1.69
N ASN A 646 16.71 -10.35 -2.44
CA ASN A 646 15.36 -10.71 -2.90
C ASN A 646 14.52 -11.28 -1.76
N PHE A 647 15.08 -12.17 -0.93
CA PHE A 647 14.33 -12.77 0.16
C PHE A 647 14.18 -11.78 1.33
N GLY A 648 15.17 -10.92 1.57
CA GLY A 648 15.09 -9.82 2.53
C GLY A 648 13.93 -8.85 2.26
N ALA A 649 13.46 -8.73 1.01
CA ALA A 649 12.31 -7.92 0.63
C ALA A 649 11.00 -8.30 1.34
N PHE A 650 10.85 -9.55 1.78
CA PHE A 650 9.68 -10.05 2.53
C PHE A 650 9.96 -10.33 4.02
N SER A 651 11.04 -9.79 4.58
CA SER A 651 11.47 -10.04 5.96
C SER A 651 10.63 -9.30 7.03
N THR A 652 11.24 -8.73 8.06
CA THR A 652 10.54 -8.33 9.30
C THR A 652 9.90 -6.95 9.27
N ALA A 653 10.25 -6.06 8.33
CA ALA A 653 9.67 -4.72 8.21
C ALA A 653 9.01 -4.46 6.85
N PHE A 654 7.90 -3.71 6.85
CA PHE A 654 7.23 -3.26 5.61
C PHE A 654 8.14 -2.42 4.71
N SER A 655 9.09 -1.68 5.29
CA SER A 655 10.08 -0.89 4.57
C SER A 655 11.15 -1.73 3.88
N ALA A 656 11.27 -3.03 4.15
CA ALA A 656 12.30 -3.86 3.55
C ALA A 656 12.22 -3.96 2.02
N SER A 657 11.05 -3.63 1.44
CA SER A 657 10.86 -3.40 0.02
C SER A 657 9.73 -2.39 -0.23
N LEU A 658 9.71 -1.73 -1.39
CA LEU A 658 8.54 -0.94 -1.78
C LEU A 658 7.28 -1.80 -1.95
N ALA A 659 7.45 -3.04 -2.43
CA ALA A 659 6.42 -4.07 -2.44
C ALA A 659 5.77 -4.24 -1.05
N GLY A 660 6.53 -4.26 0.04
CA GLY A 660 6.01 -4.34 1.41
C GLY A 660 5.20 -3.12 1.86
N LEU A 661 5.58 -1.91 1.44
CA LEU A 661 4.81 -0.69 1.70
C LEU A 661 3.50 -0.68 0.88
N LEU A 662 3.57 -1.03 -0.40
CA LEU A 662 2.42 -1.11 -1.31
C LEU A 662 1.40 -2.16 -0.85
N TRP A 663 1.88 -3.35 -0.47
CA TRP A 663 1.09 -4.45 0.10
C TRP A 663 0.30 -4.00 1.33
N ARG A 664 0.96 -3.32 2.29
CA ARG A 664 0.33 -2.79 3.49
C ARG A 664 -0.78 -1.79 3.15
N ASP A 665 -0.53 -0.90 2.20
CA ASP A 665 -1.47 0.17 1.85
C ASP A 665 -2.68 -0.34 1.05
N ILE A 666 -2.50 -1.41 0.24
CA ILE A 666 -3.60 -2.15 -0.39
C ILE A 666 -4.48 -2.83 0.68
N LEU A 667 -3.87 -3.51 1.65
CA LEU A 667 -4.63 -4.19 2.71
C LEU A 667 -5.39 -3.20 3.62
N GLN A 668 -4.81 -2.03 3.91
CA GLN A 668 -5.51 -0.96 4.63
C GLN A 668 -6.75 -0.46 3.86
N ARG A 669 -6.68 -0.31 2.53
CA ARG A 669 -7.83 0.00 1.66
C ARG A 669 -8.83 -1.16 1.51
N LYS A 670 -8.54 -2.34 2.05
CA LYS A 670 -9.47 -3.48 2.14
C LYS A 670 -9.77 -3.87 3.59
N HIS A 671 -9.60 -2.91 4.51
CA HIS A 671 -9.88 -2.99 5.95
C HIS A 671 -9.10 -4.07 6.73
N ILE A 672 -8.09 -4.66 6.09
CA ILE A 672 -7.19 -5.66 6.69
C ILE A 672 -5.99 -4.91 7.29
N ARG A 673 -6.00 -4.70 8.60
CA ARG A 673 -4.95 -3.97 9.32
C ARG A 673 -3.91 -4.93 9.91
N VAL A 674 -2.81 -5.14 9.19
CA VAL A 674 -1.64 -5.91 9.69
C VAL A 674 -0.69 -4.98 10.44
N GLY A 675 -0.43 -5.26 11.72
CA GLY A 675 0.53 -4.50 12.53
C GLY A 675 1.99 -4.94 12.27
N SER A 676 2.97 -4.04 12.40
CA SER A 676 4.38 -4.35 12.10
C SER A 676 4.94 -5.53 12.93
N LEU A 677 4.53 -5.67 14.19
CA LEU A 677 4.92 -6.81 15.04
C LEU A 677 4.28 -8.13 14.61
N GLU A 678 3.05 -8.08 14.06
CA GLU A 678 2.36 -9.24 13.50
C GLU A 678 3.05 -9.67 12.20
N PHE A 679 3.32 -8.73 11.30
CA PHE A 679 4.06 -8.94 10.06
C PHE A 679 5.44 -9.55 10.35
N ALA A 680 6.21 -8.98 11.27
CA ALA A 680 7.48 -9.52 11.72
C ALA A 680 7.35 -10.95 12.27
N ARG A 681 6.35 -11.22 13.11
CA ARG A 681 6.12 -12.55 13.72
C ARG A 681 5.78 -13.62 12.69
N VAL A 682 4.96 -13.30 11.68
CA VAL A 682 4.59 -14.24 10.61
C VAL A 682 5.75 -14.44 9.62
N ASN A 683 6.44 -13.37 9.23
CA ASN A 683 7.49 -13.46 8.22
C ASN A 683 8.82 -14.02 8.77
N LEU A 684 9.16 -13.83 10.04
CA LEU A 684 10.42 -14.31 10.62
C LEU A 684 10.69 -15.83 10.40
N PRO A 685 9.74 -16.75 10.67
CA PRO A 685 9.94 -18.17 10.35
C PRO A 685 9.98 -18.44 8.84
N ILE A 686 9.23 -17.69 8.02
CA ILE A 686 9.24 -17.81 6.55
C ILE A 686 10.63 -17.45 6.00
N ILE A 687 11.20 -16.31 6.39
CA ILE A 687 12.53 -15.87 5.92
C ILE A 687 13.65 -16.75 6.48
N ALA A 688 13.55 -17.21 7.73
CA ALA A 688 14.55 -18.10 8.33
C ALA A 688 14.68 -19.42 7.54
N VAL A 689 13.56 -20.07 7.21
CA VAL A 689 13.58 -21.29 6.40
C VAL A 689 13.94 -21.01 4.94
N SER A 690 13.45 -19.91 4.36
CA SER A 690 13.84 -19.48 3.00
C SER A 690 15.35 -19.35 2.84
N MET A 691 16.00 -18.65 3.77
CA MET A 691 17.45 -18.44 3.74
C MET A 691 18.22 -19.71 4.07
N ALA A 692 17.77 -20.51 5.04
CA ALA A 692 18.43 -21.78 5.36
C ALA A 692 18.46 -22.74 4.16
N VAL A 693 17.34 -22.88 3.45
CA VAL A 693 17.26 -23.71 2.23
C VAL A 693 18.04 -23.07 1.09
N GLY A 694 17.81 -21.79 0.78
CA GLY A 694 18.47 -21.11 -0.33
C GLY A 694 19.99 -21.10 -0.21
N CYS A 695 20.54 -20.79 0.97
CA CYS A 695 21.97 -20.83 1.22
C CYS A 695 22.53 -22.27 1.19
N ALA A 696 21.81 -23.27 1.73
CA ALA A 696 22.28 -24.66 1.70
C ALA A 696 22.35 -25.22 0.27
N VAL A 697 21.34 -24.91 -0.57
CA VAL A 697 21.33 -25.30 -1.99
C VAL A 697 22.44 -24.57 -2.75
N LEU A 698 22.61 -23.26 -2.53
CA LEU A 698 23.66 -22.47 -3.18
C LEU A 698 25.07 -22.96 -2.79
N ILE A 699 25.29 -23.38 -1.54
CA ILE A 699 26.55 -24.01 -1.11
C ILE A 699 26.78 -25.31 -1.89
N GLY A 700 25.77 -26.18 -1.99
CA GLY A 700 25.86 -27.42 -2.76
C GLY A 700 26.20 -27.19 -4.23
N GLU A 701 25.46 -26.30 -4.89
CA GLU A 701 25.67 -25.91 -6.29
C GLU A 701 27.07 -25.34 -6.52
N ILE A 702 27.51 -24.38 -5.71
CA ILE A 702 28.79 -23.70 -5.92
C ILE A 702 30.00 -24.61 -5.64
N TYR A 703 29.87 -25.59 -4.74
CA TYR A 703 30.91 -26.62 -4.56
C TYR A 703 30.99 -27.61 -5.73
N ILE A 704 29.89 -27.83 -6.46
CA ILE A 704 29.84 -28.67 -7.67
C ILE A 704 30.33 -27.90 -8.91
N VAL A 705 29.89 -26.65 -9.08
CA VAL A 705 30.04 -25.88 -10.33
C VAL A 705 31.32 -25.03 -10.38
N ARG A 706 31.87 -24.57 -9.25
CA ARG A 706 32.98 -23.59 -9.23
C ARG A 706 34.27 -24.14 -8.64
N GLY A 707 35.39 -23.79 -9.28
CA GLY A 707 36.73 -24.18 -8.85
C GLY A 707 37.31 -23.28 -7.77
N THR A 708 38.41 -23.72 -7.15
CA THR A 708 39.19 -22.93 -6.20
C THR A 708 40.30 -22.10 -6.86
N GLN A 709 40.25 -21.93 -8.19
CA GLN A 709 41.22 -21.12 -8.93
C GLN A 709 41.05 -19.62 -8.60
N PRO A 710 42.09 -18.78 -8.80
CA PRO A 710 41.96 -17.33 -8.70
C PRO A 710 40.78 -16.79 -9.54
N TYR A 711 39.96 -15.96 -8.92
CA TYR A 711 39.03 -15.10 -9.64
C TYR A 711 39.82 -14.05 -10.41
N ASN A 712 39.63 -14.02 -11.73
CA ASN A 712 40.10 -12.97 -12.62
C ASN A 712 38.87 -12.37 -13.34
N LEU A 713 38.94 -11.07 -13.64
CA LEU A 713 37.97 -10.34 -14.47
C LEU A 713 38.15 -10.66 -15.96
#